data_AF-A0A1X1BHE4-F1
#
_entry.id   AF-A0A1X1BHE4-F1
#
_cell.length_a   1.000
_cell.length_b   1.000
_cell.length_c   1.000
_cell.angle_alpha   90.00
_cell.angle_beta   90.00
_cell.angle_gamma   90.00
#
_symmetry.space_group_name_H-M   'P 1'
#
loop_
_entity.id
_entity.type
_entity.pdbx_description
1 polymer ?
#
loop_
_entity_poly.entity_id
_entity_poly.type
_entity_poly.pdbx_seq_one_letter_code
_entity_poly.pdbx_strand_id
1 'polypeptide(L)'
;MSTVTKALKPAISDASKLAIRIAQSARFGETDVTLWRSYSKDIVNAAHTFDIADVVKILDAYSYMRYRHTDLLRSLATRIYQSCFKLSSSEITRILRAYSILEHRDDFMFRLMLPEIAKRLETFSLCDLTSVFYSYSNLGYYNRHFTSCVESAVLRNIHNVRPRELCHVLSALGKLHVRWGRLETVLGCHFCTTVELCSYSELGLIANALGRLDFCGHPHLFSVVETEVYRKSKNLPPQAFSLVANAISRREESDKALEFLRKQVPDKLREFDVHSLCLLSAAFSRRAATRRELFDRMAERVGRISLGLYPRAVASLCFSYARAGHLYGPLMYFAGQHLQRFLDHYSCNEVAMVLRAHNLLNVRDEPMLLAVARYICDNYPDMVPVRVDDALAEARISFAMGCPEVHQHNTTKTTNNTKQIDSNKENEYTDSSPVSEDEDIMHINHLEVFSADPFGTCRGNKQFLQRGLMHSLLWIVQSFAMHSVWNDGDVKGALQRVANEVVCRQRELTPLVVSHLLYAYSKLNYRLDGLLELLILEVRDPRVDYVFEQDQLRAAFHAIVAFGIDPASAGLYKYPTLELKRLMEMHRNDVMDVVRAIIETDHDVTSGVEGVALEIDVPFSKNTHGSNDVSFPCGESALTYVHIPACVAKSIGTGNGLGSFAERFKYNFAI
;
A
#
# COMPACT_ATOMS: atom_id res chain seq x y z
N MET A 1 6.50 72.65 25.64
CA MET A 1 5.44 71.82 25.02
C MET A 1 6.08 71.00 23.92
N SER A 2 6.35 69.72 24.19
CA SER A 2 6.96 68.76 23.27
C SER A 2 5.84 67.94 22.63
N THR A 3 5.54 68.21 21.36
CA THR A 3 4.55 67.46 20.58
C THR A 3 5.14 66.15 20.10
N VAL A 4 4.70 65.07 20.76
CA VAL A 4 4.92 63.68 20.39
C VAL A 4 4.39 63.43 18.98
N THR A 5 5.29 63.15 18.04
CA THR A 5 4.97 62.59 16.71
C THR A 5 4.42 61.18 16.89
N LYS A 6 3.09 61.08 16.87
CA LYS A 6 2.35 59.81 16.82
C LYS A 6 2.54 59.22 15.42
N ALA A 7 3.29 58.14 15.31
CA ALA A 7 3.47 57.40 14.06
C ALA A 7 2.09 56.99 13.49
N LEU A 8 1.79 57.42 12.26
CA LEU A 8 0.63 56.93 11.50
C LEU A 8 0.77 55.43 11.31
N LYS A 9 -0.21 54.64 11.78
CA LYS A 9 -0.34 53.23 11.39
C LYS A 9 -0.54 53.16 9.87
N PRO A 10 0.19 52.30 9.13
CA PRO A 10 0.01 52.16 7.69
C PRO A 10 -1.42 51.69 7.40
N ALA A 11 -2.05 52.27 6.38
CA ALA A 11 -3.38 51.88 5.93
C ALA A 11 -3.37 50.40 5.51
N ILE A 12 -4.28 49.60 6.09
CA ILE A 12 -4.40 48.17 5.80
C ILE A 12 -4.82 48.01 4.33
N SER A 13 -4.03 47.27 3.54
CA SER A 13 -4.34 46.98 2.14
C SER A 13 -5.64 46.18 2.01
N ASP A 14 -6.34 46.30 0.89
CA ASP A 14 -7.59 45.55 0.67
C ASP A 14 -7.36 44.03 0.66
N ALA A 15 -6.17 43.58 0.24
CA ALA A 15 -5.72 42.20 0.37
C ALA A 15 -5.64 41.77 1.85
N SER A 16 -5.01 42.56 2.72
CA SER A 16 -4.91 42.21 4.14
C SER A 16 -6.27 42.22 4.84
N LYS A 17 -7.20 43.10 4.44
CA LYS A 17 -8.61 43.04 4.90
C LYS A 17 -9.30 41.75 4.50
N LEU A 18 -9.08 41.27 3.27
CA LEU A 18 -9.62 39.99 2.81
C LEU A 18 -9.06 38.82 3.63
N ALA A 19 -7.75 38.77 3.86
CA ALA A 19 -7.12 37.74 4.69
C ALA A 19 -7.67 37.72 6.13
N ILE A 20 -7.90 38.89 6.74
CA ILE A 20 -8.52 39.01 8.06
C ILE A 20 -9.96 38.48 8.05
N ARG A 21 -10.76 38.84 7.04
CA ARG A 21 -12.15 38.38 6.91
C ARG A 21 -12.22 36.85 6.81
N ILE A 22 -11.36 36.25 5.99
CA ILE A 22 -11.26 34.79 5.83
C ILE A 22 -10.90 34.13 7.18
N ALA A 23 -9.90 34.67 7.89
CA ALA A 23 -9.49 34.13 9.18
C ALA A 23 -10.60 34.27 10.24
N GLN A 24 -11.39 35.34 10.20
CA GLN A 24 -12.58 35.50 11.05
C GLN A 24 -13.67 34.49 10.68
N SER A 25 -14.02 34.35 9.41
CA SER A 25 -14.99 33.35 8.93
C SER A 25 -14.61 31.93 9.36
N ALA A 26 -13.32 31.55 9.25
CA ALA A 26 -12.85 30.27 9.77
C ALA A 26 -13.05 30.13 11.28
N ARG A 27 -12.70 31.16 12.06
CA ARG A 27 -12.86 31.14 13.52
C ARG A 27 -14.31 31.03 13.96
N PHE A 28 -15.24 31.61 13.21
CA PHE A 28 -16.68 31.47 13.44
C PHE A 28 -17.24 30.14 12.93
N GLY A 29 -16.43 29.29 12.30
CA GLY A 29 -16.85 27.98 11.81
C GLY A 29 -17.83 28.06 10.64
N GLU A 30 -17.73 29.10 9.80
CA GLU A 30 -18.60 29.27 8.64
C GLU A 30 -18.43 28.10 7.65
N THR A 31 -19.50 27.39 7.31
CA THR A 31 -19.44 26.16 6.50
C THR A 31 -20.00 26.32 5.10
N ASP A 32 -20.49 27.51 4.73
CA ASP A 32 -21.03 27.76 3.40
C ASP A 32 -19.96 27.62 2.29
N VAL A 33 -20.10 26.54 1.52
CA VAL A 33 -19.20 26.19 0.41
C VAL A 33 -19.17 27.28 -0.67
N THR A 34 -20.27 28.00 -0.89
CA THR A 34 -20.35 29.05 -1.90
C THR A 34 -19.52 30.27 -1.50
N LEU A 35 -19.56 30.63 -0.21
CA LEU A 35 -18.71 31.67 0.36
C LEU A 35 -17.24 31.30 0.24
N TRP A 36 -16.83 30.09 0.66
CA TRP A 36 -15.44 29.64 0.55
C TRP A 36 -14.93 29.59 -0.89
N ARG A 37 -15.82 29.25 -1.84
CA ARG A 37 -15.51 29.31 -3.28
C ARG A 37 -15.32 30.75 -3.75
N SER A 38 -16.14 31.69 -3.28
CA SER A 38 -15.97 33.12 -3.59
C SER A 38 -14.64 33.67 -3.05
N TYR A 39 -14.32 33.38 -1.78
CA TYR A 39 -13.01 33.70 -1.20
C TYR A 39 -11.87 33.10 -2.01
N SER A 40 -11.99 31.84 -2.44
CA SER A 40 -10.96 31.18 -3.24
C SER A 40 -10.69 31.92 -4.55
N LYS A 41 -11.75 32.35 -5.24
CA LYS A 41 -11.65 33.13 -6.49
C LYS A 41 -11.00 34.50 -6.26
N ASP A 42 -11.40 35.20 -5.21
CA ASP A 42 -10.86 36.52 -4.87
C ASP A 42 -9.37 36.44 -4.50
N ILE A 43 -8.97 35.40 -3.75
CA ILE A 43 -7.56 35.15 -3.41
C ILE A 43 -6.74 34.85 -4.67
N VAL A 44 -7.25 34.04 -5.60
CA VAL A 44 -6.53 33.74 -6.86
C VAL A 44 -6.27 35.03 -7.65
N ASN A 45 -7.27 35.92 -7.74
CA ASN A 45 -7.13 37.20 -8.44
C ASN A 45 -6.15 38.16 -7.74
N ALA A 46 -6.14 38.16 -6.41
CA ALA A 46 -5.33 39.05 -5.59
C ALA A 46 -3.99 38.43 -5.12
N ALA A 47 -3.65 37.20 -5.55
CA ALA A 47 -2.57 36.39 -4.96
C ALA A 47 -1.22 37.13 -4.88
N HIS A 48 -0.90 37.92 -5.91
CA HIS A 48 0.34 38.68 -6.03
C HIS A 48 0.43 39.88 -5.07
N THR A 49 -0.70 40.33 -4.51
CA THR A 49 -0.78 41.50 -3.63
C THR A 49 -0.62 41.16 -2.14
N PHE A 50 -0.72 39.88 -1.76
CA PHE A 50 -0.58 39.46 -0.37
C PHE A 50 0.87 39.51 0.10
N ASP A 51 1.06 39.88 1.36
CA ASP A 51 2.32 39.63 2.07
C ASP A 51 2.35 38.19 2.63
N ILE A 52 3.50 37.77 3.17
CA ILE A 52 3.64 36.42 3.72
C ILE A 52 2.76 36.20 4.96
N ALA A 53 2.58 37.22 5.79
CA ALA A 53 1.75 37.10 6.98
C ALA A 53 0.27 36.82 6.62
N ASP A 54 -0.23 37.45 5.56
CA ASP A 54 -1.56 37.24 5.02
C ASP A 54 -1.68 35.85 4.37
N VAL A 55 -0.67 35.41 3.61
CA VAL A 55 -0.62 34.04 3.05
C VAL A 55 -0.71 33.00 4.17
N VAL A 56 0.06 33.16 5.25
CA VAL A 56 0.03 32.24 6.40
C VAL A 56 -1.35 32.23 7.05
N LYS A 57 -1.97 33.40 7.31
CA LYS A 57 -3.34 33.48 7.87
C LYS A 57 -4.37 32.78 7.00
N ILE A 58 -4.29 32.96 5.68
CA ILE A 58 -5.18 32.29 4.72
C ILE A 58 -4.98 30.78 4.80
N LEU A 59 -3.74 30.31 4.76
CA LEU A 59 -3.43 28.87 4.86
C LEU A 59 -3.90 28.26 6.19
N ASP A 60 -3.75 28.97 7.31
CA ASP A 60 -4.26 28.53 8.61
C ASP A 60 -5.79 28.44 8.62
N ALA A 61 -6.47 29.42 8.02
CA ALA A 61 -7.93 29.41 7.91
C ALA A 61 -8.43 28.24 7.06
N TYR A 62 -7.85 28.04 5.88
CA TYR A 62 -8.22 26.95 4.96
C TYR A 62 -7.90 25.58 5.55
N SER A 63 -6.75 25.42 6.22
CA SER A 63 -6.37 24.17 6.87
C SER A 63 -7.24 23.86 8.11
N TYR A 64 -7.64 24.88 8.88
CA TYR A 64 -8.59 24.73 9.99
C TYR A 64 -9.95 24.24 9.49
N MET A 65 -10.46 24.86 8.41
CA MET A 65 -11.73 24.48 7.79
C MET A 65 -11.65 23.21 6.93
N ARG A 66 -10.43 22.70 6.69
CA ARG A 66 -10.14 21.57 5.79
C ARG A 66 -10.71 21.76 4.38
N TYR A 67 -10.81 23.00 3.93
CA TYR A 67 -11.30 23.33 2.59
C TYR A 67 -10.12 23.36 1.61
N ARG A 68 -10.09 22.42 0.67
CA ARG A 68 -9.02 22.31 -0.33
C ARG A 68 -9.46 22.95 -1.64
N HIS A 69 -8.71 23.95 -2.10
CA HIS A 69 -8.89 24.55 -3.43
C HIS A 69 -7.56 24.59 -4.19
N THR A 70 -7.43 23.76 -5.23
CA THR A 70 -6.16 23.50 -5.93
C THR A 70 -5.54 24.77 -6.53
N ASP A 71 -6.33 25.60 -7.22
CA ASP A 71 -5.78 26.79 -7.90
C ASP A 71 -5.36 27.89 -6.92
N LEU A 72 -6.02 27.95 -5.76
CA LEU A 72 -5.65 28.86 -4.69
C LEU A 72 -4.31 28.43 -4.10
N LEU A 73 -4.16 27.14 -3.80
CA LEU A 73 -2.92 26.62 -3.23
C LEU A 73 -1.75 26.80 -4.21
N ARG A 74 -1.95 26.53 -5.50
CA ARG A 74 -0.94 26.81 -6.54
C ARG A 74 -0.56 28.30 -6.62
N SER A 75 -1.54 29.20 -6.51
CA SER A 75 -1.30 30.65 -6.53
C SER A 75 -0.55 31.12 -5.29
N LEU A 76 -0.88 30.60 -4.11
CA LEU A 76 -0.18 30.90 -2.86
C LEU A 76 1.24 30.30 -2.85
N ALA A 77 1.44 29.10 -3.40
CA ALA A 77 2.76 28.48 -3.55
C ALA A 77 3.70 29.39 -4.35
N THR A 78 3.18 29.99 -5.43
CA THR A 78 3.89 30.99 -6.24
C THR A 78 4.39 32.17 -5.41
N ARG A 79 3.55 32.68 -4.51
CA ARG A 79 3.93 33.78 -3.61
C ARG A 79 4.95 33.35 -2.55
N ILE A 80 4.81 32.13 -2.04
CA ILE A 80 5.69 31.55 -1.00
C ILE A 80 7.11 31.40 -1.54
N TYR A 81 7.28 30.76 -2.70
CA TYR A 81 8.64 30.49 -3.18
C TYR A 81 9.38 31.78 -3.62
N GLN A 82 8.67 32.81 -4.10
CA GLN A 82 9.25 34.14 -4.36
C GLN A 82 9.83 34.82 -3.11
N SER A 83 9.34 34.48 -1.92
CA SER A 83 9.77 35.05 -0.65
C SER A 83 10.42 34.03 0.28
N CYS A 84 10.76 32.84 -0.23
CA CYS A 84 11.16 31.68 0.58
C CYS A 84 12.35 32.00 1.51
N PHE A 85 13.32 32.76 1.01
CA PHE A 85 14.51 33.19 1.75
C PHE A 85 14.24 34.17 2.91
N LYS A 86 13.06 34.81 2.94
CA LYS A 86 12.65 35.75 4.01
C LYS A 86 11.84 35.09 5.11
N LEU A 87 11.48 33.81 4.96
CA LEU A 87 10.61 33.12 5.91
C LEU A 87 11.35 32.78 7.21
N SER A 88 10.66 32.96 8.33
CA SER A 88 11.08 32.44 9.64
C SER A 88 10.82 30.93 9.75
N SER A 89 11.49 30.26 10.70
CA SER A 89 11.29 28.82 10.98
C SER A 89 9.83 28.49 11.33
N SER A 90 9.15 29.38 12.07
CA SER A 90 7.74 29.23 12.41
C SER A 90 6.82 29.36 11.18
N GLU A 91 7.06 30.33 10.29
CA GLU A 91 6.28 30.49 9.06
C GLU A 91 6.46 29.30 8.12
N ILE A 92 7.70 28.81 7.94
CA ILE A 92 7.98 27.59 7.16
C ILE A 92 7.15 26.43 7.71
N THR A 93 7.15 26.24 9.03
CA THR A 93 6.40 25.16 9.68
C THR A 93 4.90 25.26 9.42
N ARG A 94 4.31 26.45 9.57
CA ARG A 94 2.87 26.67 9.36
C ARG A 94 2.47 26.44 7.91
N ILE A 95 3.26 26.95 6.97
CA ILE A 95 3.03 26.76 5.53
C ILE A 95 3.04 25.27 5.19
N LEU A 96 4.11 24.56 5.53
CA LEU A 96 4.24 23.14 5.20
C LEU A 96 3.16 22.29 5.86
N ARG A 97 2.81 22.60 7.12
CA ARG A 97 1.71 21.96 7.82
C ARG A 97 0.37 22.18 7.14
N ALA A 98 0.08 23.39 6.67
CA ALA A 98 -1.18 23.69 5.99
C ALA A 98 -1.31 22.89 4.68
N TYR A 99 -0.25 22.82 3.87
CA TYR A 99 -0.23 22.00 2.66
C TYR A 99 -0.39 20.51 2.96
N SER A 100 0.25 20.04 4.03
CA SER A 100 0.08 18.67 4.52
C SER A 100 -1.36 18.36 4.95
N ILE A 101 -2.01 19.23 5.73
CA ILE A 101 -3.40 19.04 6.18
C ILE A 101 -4.38 19.06 5.01
N LEU A 102 -4.14 19.94 4.03
CA LEU A 102 -4.95 20.04 2.81
C LEU A 102 -4.59 18.98 1.76
N GLU A 103 -3.63 18.12 2.08
CA GLU A 103 -3.12 17.01 1.26
C GLU A 103 -2.64 17.46 -0.14
N HIS A 104 -2.24 18.72 -0.29
CA HIS A 104 -1.87 19.30 -1.57
C HIS A 104 -0.36 19.22 -1.77
N ARG A 105 0.05 18.53 -2.84
CA ARG A 105 1.44 18.42 -3.24
C ARG A 105 1.81 19.55 -4.18
N ASP A 106 2.84 20.30 -3.80
CA ASP A 106 3.60 21.20 -4.66
C ASP A 106 5.07 20.80 -4.58
N ASP A 107 5.51 19.96 -5.54
CA ASP A 107 6.84 19.35 -5.50
C ASP A 107 7.95 20.41 -5.57
N PHE A 108 7.71 21.52 -6.29
CA PHE A 108 8.68 22.59 -6.45
C PHE A 108 8.87 23.38 -5.15
N MET A 109 7.78 23.78 -4.50
CA MET A 109 7.82 24.50 -3.23
C MET A 109 8.50 23.67 -2.14
N PHE A 110 8.15 22.39 -2.01
CA PHE A 110 8.77 21.51 -1.00
C PHE A 110 10.26 21.29 -1.28
N ARG A 111 10.69 21.14 -2.54
CA ARG A 111 12.12 21.07 -2.89
C ARG A 111 12.87 22.36 -2.53
N LEU A 112 12.28 23.53 -2.80
CA LEU A 112 12.93 24.82 -2.52
C LEU A 112 13.03 25.11 -1.01
N MET A 113 12.08 24.63 -0.21
CA MET A 113 12.08 24.85 1.24
C MET A 113 13.17 24.05 1.96
N LEU A 114 13.62 22.90 1.42
CA LEU A 114 14.63 22.04 2.06
C LEU A 114 15.96 22.76 2.35
N PRO A 115 16.61 23.44 1.39
CA PRO A 115 17.81 24.23 1.67
C PRO A 115 17.59 25.32 2.71
N GLU A 116 16.42 25.96 2.71
CA GLU A 116 16.11 27.03 3.65
C GLU A 116 15.86 26.50 5.07
N ILE A 117 15.32 25.29 5.21
CA ILE A 117 15.23 24.56 6.47
C ILE A 117 16.64 24.19 6.96
N ALA A 118 17.48 23.64 6.07
CA ALA A 118 18.84 23.22 6.43
C ALA A 118 19.69 24.38 6.96
N LYS A 119 19.64 25.55 6.30
CA LYS A 119 20.33 26.78 6.75
C LYS A 119 19.91 27.27 8.13
N ARG A 120 18.69 26.94 8.55
CA ARG A 120 18.06 27.47 9.77
C ARG A 120 17.81 26.39 10.81
N LEU A 121 18.37 25.20 10.65
CA LEU A 121 18.05 24.02 11.46
C LEU A 121 18.19 24.28 12.97
N GLU A 122 19.20 25.05 13.37
CA GLU A 122 19.44 25.41 14.77
C GLU A 122 18.38 26.36 15.36
N THR A 123 17.66 27.11 14.51
CA THR A 123 16.59 28.03 14.93
C THR A 123 15.23 27.34 15.07
N PHE A 124 15.10 26.08 14.63
CA PHE A 124 13.86 25.33 14.78
C PHE A 124 13.72 24.82 16.20
N SER A 125 12.56 25.03 16.80
CA SER A 125 12.18 24.27 17.99
C SER A 125 11.98 22.79 17.62
N LEU A 126 12.14 21.88 18.58
CA LEU A 126 11.88 20.45 18.36
C LEU A 126 10.42 20.20 17.90
N CYS A 127 9.48 20.98 18.41
CA CYS A 127 8.07 20.94 18.00
C CYS A 127 7.89 21.32 16.53
N ASP A 128 8.57 22.37 16.07
CA ASP A 128 8.51 22.81 14.69
C ASP A 128 9.19 21.82 13.75
N LEU A 129 10.39 21.36 14.11
CA LEU A 129 11.16 20.40 13.32
C LEU A 129 10.41 19.08 13.09
N THR A 130 9.80 18.53 14.15
CA THR A 130 9.00 17.30 14.04
C THR A 130 7.69 17.52 13.26
N SER A 131 7.08 18.71 13.36
CA SER A 131 5.91 19.08 12.54
C SER A 131 6.27 19.22 11.05
N VAL A 132 7.43 19.79 10.74
CA VAL A 132 7.95 19.83 9.36
C VAL A 132 8.18 18.40 8.86
N PHE A 133 8.86 17.56 9.64
CA PHE A 133 9.10 16.17 9.29
C PHE A 133 7.80 15.39 9.00
N TYR A 134 6.79 15.54 9.86
CA TYR A 134 5.48 14.97 9.62
C TYR A 134 4.83 15.51 8.34
N SER A 135 4.98 16.80 8.04
CA SER A 135 4.38 17.42 6.85
C SER A 135 4.98 16.89 5.55
N TYR A 136 6.30 16.71 5.50
CA TYR A 136 6.98 16.04 4.37
C TYR A 136 6.48 14.60 4.22
N SER A 137 6.52 13.85 5.33
CA SER A 137 6.14 12.43 5.36
C SER A 137 4.67 12.18 4.98
N ASN A 138 3.77 13.07 5.41
CA ASN A 138 2.34 12.98 5.11
C ASN A 138 2.02 13.13 3.63
N LEU A 139 2.86 13.89 2.91
CA LEU A 139 2.76 14.08 1.47
C LEU A 139 3.72 13.15 0.69
N GLY A 140 4.29 12.13 1.34
CA GLY A 140 5.18 11.14 0.71
C GLY A 140 6.54 11.68 0.28
N TYR A 141 6.97 12.82 0.82
CA TYR A 141 8.29 13.37 0.55
C TYR A 141 9.31 12.80 1.53
N TYR A 142 10.46 12.41 1.00
CA TYR A 142 11.59 11.93 1.77
C TYR A 142 12.90 12.58 1.31
N ASN A 143 13.74 12.93 2.28
CA ASN A 143 15.10 13.39 2.03
C ASN A 143 15.98 12.85 3.15
N ARG A 144 16.92 11.96 2.80
CA ARG A 144 17.77 11.23 3.74
C ARG A 144 18.52 12.15 4.72
N HIS A 145 19.07 13.25 4.24
CA HIS A 145 19.84 14.18 5.10
C HIS A 145 18.94 14.89 6.11
N PHE A 146 17.81 15.45 5.65
CA PHE A 146 16.85 16.08 6.53
C PHE A 146 16.33 15.10 7.58
N THR A 147 16.06 13.85 7.21
CA THR A 147 15.65 12.82 8.17
C THR A 147 16.74 12.46 9.18
N SER A 148 18.00 12.32 8.77
CA SER A 148 19.12 12.13 9.71
C SER A 148 19.32 13.31 10.68
N CYS A 149 19.07 14.54 10.21
CA CYS A 149 19.08 15.73 11.07
C CYS A 149 17.96 15.67 12.12
N VAL A 150 16.74 15.28 11.72
CA VAL A 150 15.60 15.10 12.63
C VAL A 150 15.89 14.01 13.66
N GLU A 151 16.41 12.86 13.22
CA GLU A 151 16.83 11.76 14.10
C GLU A 151 17.82 12.25 15.15
N SER A 152 18.89 12.92 14.72
CA SER A 152 19.93 13.45 15.61
C SER A 152 19.40 14.48 16.60
N ALA A 153 18.46 15.34 16.19
CA ALA A 153 17.85 16.33 17.05
C ALA A 153 16.92 15.70 18.10
N VAL A 154 16.14 14.69 17.70
CA VAL A 154 15.23 13.95 18.59
C VAL A 154 16.01 13.11 19.60
N LEU A 155 17.05 12.38 19.17
CA LEU A 155 17.86 11.56 20.07
C LEU A 155 18.60 12.41 21.13
N ARG A 156 19.17 13.55 20.74
CA ARG A 156 19.83 14.47 21.68
C ARG A 156 18.89 15.07 22.72
N ASN A 157 17.61 15.21 22.38
CA ASN A 157 16.60 15.85 23.23
C ASN A 157 15.51 14.88 23.71
N ILE A 158 15.79 13.57 23.74
CA ILE A 158 14.75 12.56 23.97
C ILE A 158 13.96 12.79 25.27
N HIS A 159 14.64 13.18 26.35
CA HIS A 159 14.02 13.46 27.64
C HIS A 159 13.03 14.64 27.61
N ASN A 160 13.15 15.53 26.61
CA ASN A 160 12.30 16.71 26.43
C ASN A 160 11.24 16.51 25.33
N VAL A 161 11.19 15.34 24.69
CA VAL A 161 10.16 15.01 23.69
C VAL A 161 8.82 14.86 24.39
N ARG A 162 7.82 15.68 24.06
CA ARG A 162 6.47 15.56 24.62
C ARG A 162 5.63 14.62 23.74
N PRO A 163 4.47 14.16 24.24
CA PRO A 163 3.59 13.24 23.50
C PRO A 163 3.23 13.73 22.07
N ARG A 164 3.09 15.04 21.89
CA ARG A 164 2.82 15.63 20.58
C ARG A 164 3.98 15.47 19.59
N GLU A 165 5.22 15.74 19.99
CA GLU A 165 6.38 15.54 19.13
C GLU A 165 6.57 14.03 18.83
N LEU A 166 6.39 13.17 19.84
CA LEU A 166 6.41 11.72 19.69
C LEU A 166 5.40 11.23 18.64
N CYS A 167 4.16 11.74 18.72
CA CYS A 167 3.10 11.46 17.75
C CYS A 167 3.51 11.83 16.32
N HIS A 168 4.08 13.02 16.11
CA HIS A 168 4.51 13.46 14.78
C HIS A 168 5.60 12.56 14.21
N VAL A 169 6.65 12.26 14.99
CA VAL A 169 7.79 11.45 14.52
C VAL A 169 7.36 10.02 14.21
N LEU A 170 6.64 9.36 15.12
CA LEU A 170 6.16 7.99 14.89
C LEU A 170 5.19 7.93 13.71
N SER A 171 4.29 8.90 13.59
CA SER A 171 3.34 8.94 12.46
C SER A 171 4.03 9.18 11.13
N ALA A 172 5.10 9.98 11.12
CA ALA A 172 5.93 10.24 9.95
C ALA A 172 6.64 8.96 9.48
N LEU A 173 7.32 8.26 10.40
CA LEU A 173 7.97 6.98 10.14
C LEU A 173 6.98 5.94 9.60
N GLY A 174 5.82 5.81 10.27
CA GLY A 174 4.78 4.86 9.86
C GLY A 174 4.09 5.19 8.53
N LYS A 175 4.20 6.42 8.02
CA LYS A 175 3.68 6.84 6.70
C LYS A 175 4.70 6.66 5.57
N LEU A 176 5.97 6.89 5.86
CA LEU A 176 7.07 6.66 4.92
C LEU A 176 7.39 5.18 4.76
N HIS A 177 6.93 4.33 5.67
CA HIS A 177 7.28 2.89 5.72
C HIS A 177 8.79 2.65 5.81
N VAL A 178 9.54 3.64 6.34
CA VAL A 178 10.97 3.55 6.56
C VAL A 178 11.22 3.06 7.99
N ARG A 179 12.13 2.09 8.15
CA ARG A 179 12.49 1.52 9.44
C ARG A 179 13.79 2.13 9.97
N TRP A 180 13.76 2.72 11.15
CA TRP A 180 14.96 3.21 11.85
C TRP A 180 15.08 2.55 13.20
N GLY A 181 15.63 1.33 13.22
CA GLY A 181 15.60 0.46 14.41
C GLY A 181 16.10 1.14 15.70
N ARG A 182 17.15 1.97 15.61
CA ARG A 182 17.67 2.74 16.76
C ARG A 182 16.67 3.79 17.24
N LEU A 183 16.19 4.68 16.37
CA LEU A 183 15.24 5.72 16.75
C LEU A 183 13.91 5.13 17.23
N GLU A 184 13.39 4.12 16.51
CA GLU A 184 12.15 3.41 16.87
C GLU A 184 12.21 2.82 18.27
N THR A 185 13.33 2.18 18.62
CA THR A 185 13.54 1.60 19.96
C THR A 185 13.56 2.68 21.03
N VAL A 186 14.30 3.77 20.82
CA VAL A 186 14.41 4.89 21.77
C VAL A 186 13.06 5.58 21.96
N LEU A 187 12.32 5.85 20.88
CA LEU A 187 10.98 6.43 20.93
C LEU A 187 9.98 5.50 21.61
N GLY A 188 10.10 4.19 21.38
CA GLY A 188 9.32 3.17 22.09
C GLY A 188 9.56 3.21 23.60
N CYS A 189 10.82 3.18 24.03
CA CYS A 189 11.15 3.28 25.45
C CYS A 189 10.64 4.58 26.08
N HIS A 190 10.77 5.71 25.36
CA HIS A 190 10.26 7.00 25.82
C HIS A 190 8.73 7.04 25.87
N PHE A 191 8.04 6.34 24.97
CA PHE A 191 6.59 6.18 25.07
C PHE A 191 6.20 5.48 26.37
N CYS A 192 6.89 4.40 26.76
CA CYS A 192 6.61 3.70 28.02
C CYS A 192 6.69 4.61 29.24
N THR A 193 7.61 5.58 29.27
CA THR A 193 7.77 6.51 30.40
C THR A 193 6.79 7.69 30.36
N THR A 194 6.22 8.02 29.20
CA THR A 194 5.37 9.20 28.99
C THR A 194 3.90 8.88 28.71
N VAL A 195 3.54 7.59 28.62
CA VAL A 195 2.19 7.14 28.26
C VAL A 195 1.10 7.67 29.20
N GLU A 196 1.40 7.80 30.49
CA GLU A 196 0.46 8.34 31.47
C GLU A 196 0.15 9.82 31.23
N LEU A 197 1.11 10.58 30.67
CA LEU A 197 0.98 12.00 30.34
C LEU A 197 0.24 12.25 29.02
N CYS A 198 0.03 11.20 28.21
CA CYS A 198 -0.64 11.33 26.93
C CYS A 198 -2.12 11.67 27.12
N SER A 199 -2.61 12.69 26.41
CA SER A 199 -4.05 12.89 26.24
C SER A 199 -4.68 11.70 25.51
N TYR A 200 -5.99 11.53 25.63
CA TYR A 200 -6.70 10.44 24.96
C TYR A 200 -6.52 10.46 23.43
N SER A 201 -6.50 11.66 22.83
CA SER A 201 -6.29 11.83 21.39
C SER A 201 -4.86 11.48 20.97
N GLU A 202 -3.86 11.90 21.75
CA GLU A 202 -2.45 11.57 21.48
C GLU A 202 -2.22 10.07 21.61
N LEU A 203 -2.79 9.41 22.64
CA LEU A 203 -2.70 7.96 22.81
C LEU A 203 -3.23 7.23 21.55
N GLY A 204 -4.37 7.65 21.01
CA GLY A 204 -4.92 7.05 19.80
C GLY A 204 -4.03 7.21 18.57
N LEU A 205 -3.46 8.40 18.37
CA LEU A 205 -2.56 8.67 17.24
C LEU A 205 -1.24 7.91 17.38
N ILE A 206 -0.63 7.90 18.58
CA ILE A 206 0.61 7.18 18.86
C ILE A 206 0.40 5.68 18.71
N ALA A 207 -0.65 5.11 19.30
CA ALA A 207 -0.96 3.68 19.17
C ALA A 207 -1.12 3.29 17.69
N ASN A 208 -1.84 4.08 16.90
CA ASN A 208 -2.00 3.81 15.46
C ASN A 208 -0.69 3.96 14.67
N ALA A 209 0.20 4.88 15.07
CA ALA A 209 1.53 4.98 14.48
C ALA A 209 2.41 3.77 14.84
N LEU A 210 2.45 3.37 16.11
CA LEU A 210 3.14 2.17 16.57
C LEU A 210 2.62 0.92 15.86
N GLY A 211 1.30 0.77 15.70
CA GLY A 211 0.72 -0.34 14.93
C GLY A 211 1.12 -0.36 13.45
N ARG A 212 1.46 0.78 12.83
CA ARG A 212 2.05 0.82 11.47
C ARG A 212 3.51 0.39 11.43
N LEU A 213 4.22 0.56 12.53
CA LEU A 213 5.62 0.17 12.70
C LEU A 213 5.77 -1.23 13.34
N ASP A 214 4.69 -2.01 13.38
CA ASP A 214 4.62 -3.29 14.11
C ASP A 214 5.16 -3.18 15.55
N PHE A 215 4.75 -2.13 16.25
CA PHE A 215 5.19 -1.79 17.60
C PHE A 215 6.72 -1.79 17.73
N CYS A 216 7.41 -1.30 16.69
CA CYS A 216 8.87 -1.24 16.61
C CYS A 216 9.55 -2.62 16.75
N GLY A 217 8.82 -3.73 16.57
CA GLY A 217 9.31 -5.09 16.83
C GLY A 217 9.40 -5.49 18.31
N HIS A 218 8.91 -4.65 19.24
CA HIS A 218 9.04 -4.87 20.69
C HIS A 218 7.71 -5.29 21.33
N PRO A 219 7.58 -6.55 21.83
CA PRO A 219 6.35 -7.04 22.44
C PRO A 219 5.86 -6.22 23.64
N HIS A 220 6.79 -5.64 24.41
CA HIS A 220 6.45 -4.85 25.60
C HIS A 220 5.63 -3.60 25.24
N LEU A 221 5.88 -2.95 24.10
CA LEU A 221 5.13 -1.77 23.68
C LEU A 221 3.66 -2.09 23.41
N PHE A 222 3.39 -3.27 22.85
CA PHE A 222 2.02 -3.73 22.67
C PHE A 222 1.32 -3.92 24.02
N SER A 223 1.99 -4.57 24.99
CA SER A 223 1.44 -4.78 26.34
C SER A 223 1.15 -3.46 27.08
N VAL A 224 1.99 -2.44 26.91
CA VAL A 224 1.76 -1.10 27.47
C VAL A 224 0.51 -0.46 26.86
N VAL A 225 0.37 -0.47 25.53
CA VAL A 225 -0.84 0.05 24.86
C VAL A 225 -2.08 -0.72 25.29
N GLU A 226 -2.00 -2.05 25.36
CA GLU A 226 -3.09 -2.90 25.83
C GLU A 226 -3.52 -2.56 27.27
N THR A 227 -2.56 -2.35 28.19
CA THR A 227 -2.85 -1.94 29.57
C THR A 227 -3.60 -0.61 29.61
N GLU A 228 -3.19 0.36 28.79
CA GLU A 228 -3.87 1.64 28.68
C GLU A 228 -5.25 1.53 28.06
N VAL A 229 -5.49 0.57 27.16
CA VAL A 229 -6.84 0.26 26.68
C VAL A 229 -7.76 -0.11 27.84
N TYR A 230 -7.32 -1.04 28.71
CA TYR A 230 -8.12 -1.44 29.87
C TYR A 230 -8.36 -0.28 30.84
N ARG A 231 -7.36 0.60 31.05
CA ARG A 231 -7.50 1.77 31.95
C ARG A 231 -8.36 2.90 31.38
N LYS A 232 -8.19 3.25 30.11
CA LYS A 232 -8.72 4.51 29.53
C LYS A 232 -9.89 4.33 28.55
N SER A 233 -10.19 3.11 28.07
CA SER A 233 -11.20 2.86 27.02
C SER A 233 -12.57 3.53 27.21
N LYS A 234 -13.08 3.55 28.45
CA LYS A 234 -14.38 4.18 28.77
C LYS A 234 -14.41 5.67 28.45
N ASN A 235 -13.29 6.36 28.58
CA ASN A 235 -13.17 7.81 28.37
C ASN A 235 -12.53 8.16 27.01
N LEU A 236 -12.13 7.18 26.21
CA LEU A 236 -11.57 7.45 24.89
C LEU A 236 -12.64 8.10 23.99
N PRO A 237 -12.31 9.21 23.29
CA PRO A 237 -13.16 9.76 22.27
C PRO A 237 -13.26 8.80 21.07
N PRO A 238 -14.35 8.86 20.27
CA PRO A 238 -14.61 7.93 19.17
C PRO A 238 -13.45 7.73 18.19
N GLN A 239 -12.79 8.84 17.82
CA GLN A 239 -11.64 8.80 16.91
C GLN A 239 -10.44 8.07 17.54
N ALA A 240 -10.07 8.39 18.78
CA ALA A 240 -8.96 7.72 19.45
C ALA A 240 -9.27 6.23 19.69
N PHE A 241 -10.50 5.93 20.10
CA PHE A 241 -10.99 4.57 20.31
C PHE A 241 -10.82 3.71 19.05
N SER A 242 -11.25 4.21 17.89
CA SER A 242 -11.15 3.49 16.63
C SER A 242 -9.70 3.35 16.15
N LEU A 243 -8.85 4.34 16.36
CA LEU A 243 -7.42 4.28 16.06
C LEU A 243 -6.69 3.24 16.92
N VAL A 244 -6.97 3.18 18.22
CA VAL A 244 -6.42 2.17 19.13
C VAL A 244 -6.87 0.77 18.71
N ALA A 245 -8.18 0.57 18.48
CA ALA A 245 -8.71 -0.71 18.02
C ALA A 245 -8.04 -1.17 16.71
N ASN A 246 -7.86 -0.24 15.76
CA ASN A 246 -7.21 -0.49 14.49
C ASN A 246 -5.71 -0.82 14.64
N ALA A 247 -5.04 -0.23 15.63
CA ALA A 247 -3.64 -0.51 15.95
C ALA A 247 -3.46 -1.91 16.53
N ILE A 248 -4.19 -2.22 17.61
CA ILE A 248 -4.01 -3.48 18.36
C ILE A 248 -4.38 -4.70 17.51
N SER A 249 -5.41 -4.60 16.67
CA SER A 249 -5.86 -5.67 15.77
C SER A 249 -4.81 -6.12 14.75
N ARG A 250 -3.69 -5.40 14.62
CA ARG A 250 -2.58 -5.81 13.75
C ARG A 250 -1.76 -6.93 14.38
N ARG A 251 -1.78 -7.08 15.70
CA ARG A 251 -1.05 -8.12 16.46
C ARG A 251 -1.92 -9.36 16.66
N GLU A 252 -1.29 -10.54 16.58
CA GLU A 252 -1.99 -11.82 16.74
C GLU A 252 -2.54 -12.03 18.15
N GLU A 253 -1.83 -11.52 19.15
CA GLU A 253 -2.17 -11.64 20.57
C GLU A 253 -3.31 -10.71 21.04
N SER A 254 -4.00 -10.02 20.12
CA SER A 254 -4.91 -8.91 20.45
C SER A 254 -6.36 -9.28 20.76
N ASP A 255 -6.72 -10.56 20.71
CA ASP A 255 -8.12 -11.02 20.80
C ASP A 255 -8.83 -10.57 22.08
N LYS A 256 -8.15 -10.62 23.24
CA LYS A 256 -8.73 -10.22 24.54
C LYS A 256 -9.00 -8.72 24.60
N ALA A 257 -8.03 -7.90 24.20
CA ALA A 257 -8.16 -6.44 24.19
C ALA A 257 -9.24 -5.99 23.20
N LEU A 258 -9.30 -6.62 22.02
CA LEU A 258 -10.35 -6.35 21.04
C LEU A 258 -11.73 -6.74 21.54
N GLU A 259 -11.88 -7.92 22.17
CA GLU A 259 -13.16 -8.33 22.74
C GLU A 259 -13.64 -7.36 23.83
N PHE A 260 -12.72 -6.83 24.64
CA PHE A 260 -13.03 -5.82 25.64
C PHE A 260 -13.50 -4.49 25.02
N LEU A 261 -12.82 -4.01 23.98
CA LEU A 261 -13.27 -2.83 23.23
C LEU A 261 -14.61 -3.07 22.55
N ARG A 262 -14.78 -4.23 21.91
CA ARG A 262 -15.98 -4.63 21.17
C ARG A 262 -17.24 -4.53 22.02
N LYS A 263 -17.18 -4.91 23.30
CA LYS A 263 -18.30 -4.80 24.25
C LYS A 263 -18.76 -3.36 24.50
N GLN A 264 -17.90 -2.37 24.33
CA GLN A 264 -18.20 -0.95 24.56
C GLN A 264 -18.72 -0.22 23.32
N VAL A 265 -18.54 -0.80 22.13
CA VAL A 265 -18.94 -0.17 20.86
C VAL A 265 -20.45 0.10 20.79
N PRO A 266 -21.36 -0.83 21.19
CA PRO A 266 -22.79 -0.58 21.15
C PRO A 266 -23.23 0.67 21.92
N ASP A 267 -22.64 0.90 23.09
CA ASP A 267 -23.00 2.02 23.98
C ASP A 267 -22.58 3.37 23.38
N LYS A 268 -21.46 3.39 22.66
CA LYS A 268 -20.89 4.59 22.02
C LYS A 268 -21.27 4.74 20.55
N LEU A 269 -22.10 3.85 20.01
CA LEU A 269 -22.27 3.70 18.56
C LEU A 269 -22.73 4.99 17.85
N ARG A 270 -23.53 5.80 18.55
CA ARG A 270 -24.06 7.07 18.02
C ARG A 270 -22.98 8.16 17.87
N GLU A 271 -21.89 8.07 18.63
CA GLU A 271 -20.82 9.06 18.64
C GLU A 271 -19.80 8.85 17.51
N PHE A 272 -19.74 7.64 16.93
CA PHE A 272 -18.81 7.36 15.83
C PHE A 272 -19.27 7.98 14.51
N ASP A 273 -18.32 8.61 13.83
CA ASP A 273 -18.44 9.06 12.45
C ASP A 273 -18.13 7.92 11.45
N VAL A 274 -18.34 8.19 10.16
CA VAL A 274 -18.09 7.21 9.08
C VAL A 274 -16.66 6.68 9.13
N HIS A 275 -15.68 7.56 9.34
CA HIS A 275 -14.26 7.17 9.33
C HIS A 275 -13.93 6.25 10.51
N SER A 276 -14.40 6.56 11.72
CA SER A 276 -14.19 5.70 12.89
C SER A 276 -14.85 4.34 12.73
N LEU A 277 -16.05 4.28 12.13
CA LEU A 277 -16.72 3.02 11.83
C LEU A 277 -15.97 2.17 10.79
N CYS A 278 -15.32 2.79 9.80
CA CYS A 278 -14.44 2.09 8.86
C CYS A 278 -13.26 1.44 9.60
N LEU A 279 -12.59 2.20 10.48
CA LEU A 279 -11.46 1.71 11.26
C LEU A 279 -11.86 0.58 12.22
N LEU A 280 -13.01 0.70 12.89
CA LEU A 280 -13.55 -0.36 13.76
C LEU A 280 -13.91 -1.62 12.97
N SER A 281 -14.61 -1.47 11.84
CA SER A 281 -14.96 -2.60 10.98
C SER A 281 -13.69 -3.30 10.48
N ALA A 282 -12.67 -2.52 10.08
CA ALA A 282 -11.37 -3.05 9.64
C ALA A 282 -10.57 -3.69 10.78
N ALA A 283 -10.73 -3.24 12.02
CA ALA A 283 -10.10 -3.83 13.20
C ALA A 283 -10.73 -5.18 13.55
N PHE A 284 -12.06 -5.21 13.69
CA PHE A 284 -12.79 -6.41 14.08
C PHE A 284 -12.87 -7.47 12.97
N SER A 285 -12.65 -7.11 11.71
CA SER A 285 -12.58 -8.09 10.62
C SER A 285 -11.19 -8.69 10.41
N ARG A 286 -10.13 -8.17 11.07
CA ARG A 286 -8.77 -8.78 11.00
C ARG A 286 -8.58 -9.94 11.95
N ARG A 287 -9.38 -9.97 13.01
CA ARG A 287 -9.30 -10.95 14.10
C ARG A 287 -10.68 -11.55 14.23
N ALA A 288 -10.82 -12.85 14.48
CA ALA A 288 -12.10 -13.57 14.52
C ALA A 288 -13.06 -13.14 15.66
N ALA A 289 -12.89 -11.95 16.23
CA ALA A 289 -13.80 -11.28 17.15
C ALA A 289 -15.07 -10.75 16.46
N THR A 290 -15.45 -11.32 15.31
CA THR A 290 -16.63 -10.92 14.54
C THR A 290 -17.89 -11.44 15.24
N ARG A 291 -18.73 -10.52 15.73
CA ARG A 291 -20.13 -10.84 16.07
C ARG A 291 -21.04 -10.20 15.04
N ARG A 292 -21.83 -11.04 14.34
CA ARG A 292 -22.78 -10.61 13.30
C ARG A 292 -23.65 -9.44 13.76
N GLU A 293 -24.21 -9.54 14.97
CA GLU A 293 -25.05 -8.49 15.58
C GLU A 293 -24.36 -7.12 15.69
N LEU A 294 -23.05 -7.08 16.00
CA LEU A 294 -22.34 -5.80 16.06
C LEU A 294 -22.15 -5.20 14.68
N PHE A 295 -21.80 -6.02 13.69
CA PHE A 295 -21.70 -5.58 12.30
C PHE A 295 -23.06 -5.06 11.79
N ASP A 296 -24.16 -5.73 12.11
CA ASP A 296 -25.50 -5.25 11.74
C ASP A 296 -25.77 -3.86 12.33
N ARG A 297 -25.50 -3.65 13.63
CA ARG A 297 -25.66 -2.34 14.27
C ARG A 297 -24.75 -1.27 13.68
N MET A 298 -23.50 -1.61 13.37
CA MET A 298 -22.57 -0.68 12.71
C MET A 298 -23.06 -0.30 11.31
N ALA A 299 -23.55 -1.26 10.52
CA ALA A 299 -24.10 -1.01 9.19
C ALA A 299 -25.37 -0.15 9.24
N GLU A 300 -26.26 -0.40 10.19
CA GLU A 300 -27.43 0.46 10.42
C GLU A 300 -27.03 1.91 10.75
N ARG A 301 -26.01 2.08 11.60
CA ARG A 301 -25.48 3.42 11.90
C ARG A 301 -24.93 4.09 10.66
N VAL A 302 -24.13 3.37 9.85
CA VAL A 302 -23.62 3.87 8.55
C VAL A 302 -24.77 4.28 7.65
N GLY A 303 -25.83 3.48 7.55
CA GLY A 303 -27.03 3.81 6.77
C GLY A 303 -27.67 5.14 7.17
N ARG A 304 -27.73 5.44 8.47
CA ARG A 304 -28.25 6.72 9.01
C ARG A 304 -27.35 7.93 8.70
N ILE A 305 -26.05 7.73 8.50
CA ILE A 305 -25.08 8.79 8.16
C ILE A 305 -24.57 8.66 6.71
N SER A 306 -25.37 8.02 5.85
CA SER A 306 -24.99 7.64 4.48
C SER A 306 -24.64 8.82 3.59
N LEU A 307 -25.18 10.03 3.85
CA LEU A 307 -24.81 11.25 3.14
C LEU A 307 -23.32 11.63 3.30
N GLY A 308 -22.66 11.15 4.36
CA GLY A 308 -21.23 11.33 4.59
C GLY A 308 -20.35 10.25 3.97
N LEU A 309 -20.90 9.30 3.22
CA LEU A 309 -20.13 8.25 2.57
C LEU A 309 -19.34 8.80 1.38
N TYR A 310 -18.08 8.37 1.30
CA TYR A 310 -17.17 8.68 0.20
C TYR A 310 -16.56 7.37 -0.31
N PRO A 311 -16.02 7.34 -1.54
CA PRO A 311 -15.51 6.12 -2.20
C PRO A 311 -14.66 5.20 -1.31
N ARG A 312 -13.62 5.76 -0.67
CA ARG A 312 -12.75 5.03 0.26
C ARG A 312 -13.50 4.42 1.46
N ALA A 313 -14.49 5.12 2.02
CA ALA A 313 -15.28 4.58 3.13
C ALA A 313 -16.12 3.39 2.69
N VAL A 314 -16.79 3.49 1.53
CA VAL A 314 -17.57 2.38 0.96
C VAL A 314 -16.68 1.17 0.69
N ALA A 315 -15.55 1.38 0.00
CA ALA A 315 -14.58 0.32 -0.27
C ALA A 315 -14.07 -0.35 1.01
N SER A 316 -13.69 0.44 2.03
CA SER A 316 -13.20 -0.06 3.31
C SER A 316 -14.26 -0.83 4.09
N LEU A 317 -15.51 -0.37 4.11
CA LEU A 317 -16.60 -1.04 4.80
C LEU A 317 -16.95 -2.35 4.11
N CYS A 318 -17.18 -2.35 2.80
CA CYS A 318 -17.49 -3.55 2.04
C CYS A 318 -16.43 -4.63 2.23
N PHE A 319 -15.16 -4.25 2.05
CA PHE A 319 -14.05 -5.19 2.21
C PHE A 319 -13.94 -5.72 3.65
N SER A 320 -14.18 -4.89 4.67
CA SER A 320 -14.16 -5.33 6.06
C SER A 320 -15.27 -6.32 6.38
N TYR A 321 -16.49 -6.11 5.85
CA TYR A 321 -17.62 -7.01 6.06
C TYR A 321 -17.40 -8.34 5.34
N ALA A 322 -16.88 -8.27 4.11
CA ALA A 322 -16.54 -9.45 3.33
C ALA A 322 -15.42 -10.28 3.97
N ARG A 323 -14.34 -9.64 4.43
CA ARG A 323 -13.27 -10.34 5.16
C ARG A 323 -13.77 -10.96 6.47
N ALA A 324 -14.78 -10.35 7.10
CA ALA A 324 -15.43 -10.91 8.29
C ALA A 324 -16.42 -12.05 7.96
N GLY A 325 -16.63 -12.40 6.69
CA GLY A 325 -17.62 -13.38 6.26
C GLY A 325 -19.07 -12.97 6.58
N HIS A 326 -19.34 -11.66 6.72
CA HIS A 326 -20.64 -11.14 7.12
C HIS A 326 -21.35 -10.42 5.97
N LEU A 327 -22.34 -11.08 5.38
CA LEU A 327 -23.18 -10.51 4.33
C LEU A 327 -24.28 -9.63 4.91
N TYR A 328 -24.06 -8.31 4.90
CA TYR A 328 -25.11 -7.33 5.16
C TYR A 328 -25.69 -6.82 3.83
N GLY A 329 -26.82 -7.41 3.41
CA GLY A 329 -27.44 -7.20 2.10
C GLY A 329 -27.56 -5.74 1.66
N PRO A 330 -28.16 -4.83 2.46
CA PRO A 330 -28.28 -3.43 2.09
C PRO A 330 -26.93 -2.74 1.82
N LEU A 331 -25.89 -3.05 2.60
CA LEU A 331 -24.57 -2.46 2.41
C LEU A 331 -23.97 -2.89 1.08
N MET A 332 -24.02 -4.18 0.73
CA MET A 332 -23.46 -4.68 -0.52
C MET A 332 -24.21 -4.13 -1.74
N TYR A 333 -25.54 -4.15 -1.69
CA TYR A 333 -26.40 -3.61 -2.75
C TYR A 333 -26.15 -2.12 -3.01
N PHE A 334 -26.20 -1.28 -1.96
CA PHE A 334 -25.99 0.16 -2.12
C PHE A 334 -24.53 0.52 -2.44
N ALA A 335 -23.56 -0.31 -2.04
CA ALA A 335 -22.17 -0.11 -2.44
C ALA A 335 -21.95 -0.32 -3.94
N GLY A 336 -22.57 -1.34 -4.54
CA GLY A 336 -22.55 -1.57 -5.99
C GLY A 336 -23.14 -0.37 -6.75
N GLN A 337 -24.31 0.11 -6.32
CA GLN A 337 -24.94 1.31 -6.90
C GLN A 337 -24.08 2.58 -6.73
N HIS A 338 -23.48 2.77 -5.55
CA HIS A 338 -22.62 3.91 -5.29
C HIS A 338 -21.36 3.88 -6.17
N LEU A 339 -20.74 2.71 -6.32
CA LEU A 339 -19.60 2.52 -7.22
C LEU A 339 -19.99 2.84 -8.67
N GLN A 340 -21.13 2.32 -9.15
CA GLN A 340 -21.61 2.58 -10.50
C GLN A 340 -21.84 4.07 -10.76
N ARG A 341 -22.41 4.81 -9.79
CA ARG A 341 -22.76 6.22 -9.94
C ARG A 341 -21.58 7.17 -9.84
N PHE A 342 -20.59 6.86 -9.00
CA PHE A 342 -19.48 7.76 -8.66
C PHE A 342 -18.11 7.19 -9.06
N LEU A 343 -18.07 6.33 -10.07
CA LEU A 343 -16.89 5.57 -10.48
C LEU A 343 -15.67 6.44 -10.79
N ASP A 344 -15.90 7.63 -11.34
CA ASP A 344 -14.92 8.69 -11.60
C ASP A 344 -14.22 9.22 -10.34
N HIS A 345 -14.84 9.05 -9.17
CA HIS A 345 -14.29 9.45 -7.87
C HIS A 345 -13.56 8.32 -7.14
N TYR A 346 -13.62 7.08 -7.63
CA TYR A 346 -12.92 5.93 -7.04
C TYR A 346 -11.50 5.81 -7.59
N SER A 347 -10.58 5.37 -6.74
CA SER A 347 -9.30 4.83 -7.22
C SER A 347 -9.43 3.38 -7.67
N CYS A 348 -8.48 2.90 -8.49
CA CYS A 348 -8.43 1.49 -8.91
C CYS A 348 -8.40 0.53 -7.72
N ASN A 349 -7.70 0.88 -6.64
CA ASN A 349 -7.64 0.05 -5.43
C ASN A 349 -8.98 0.04 -4.68
N GLU A 350 -9.68 1.18 -4.62
CA GLU A 350 -11.00 1.25 -3.99
C GLU A 350 -12.05 0.46 -4.78
N VAL A 351 -12.02 0.53 -6.12
CA VAL A 351 -12.85 -0.31 -7.00
C VAL A 351 -12.55 -1.78 -6.73
N ALA A 352 -11.28 -2.17 -6.77
CA ALA A 352 -10.85 -3.55 -6.54
C ALA A 352 -11.27 -4.07 -5.16
N MET A 353 -11.25 -3.24 -4.11
CA MET A 353 -11.74 -3.63 -2.78
C MET A 353 -13.24 -3.92 -2.76
N VAL A 354 -14.07 -3.12 -3.44
CA VAL A 354 -15.52 -3.36 -3.56
C VAL A 354 -15.78 -4.63 -4.34
N LEU A 355 -15.11 -4.80 -5.48
CA LEU A 355 -15.19 -6.00 -6.31
C LEU A 355 -14.75 -7.25 -5.53
N ARG A 356 -13.66 -7.15 -4.77
CA ARG A 356 -13.17 -8.25 -3.94
C ARG A 356 -14.15 -8.63 -2.83
N ALA A 357 -14.84 -7.64 -2.26
CA ALA A 357 -15.87 -7.87 -1.27
C ALA A 357 -17.06 -8.67 -1.83
N HIS A 358 -17.49 -8.32 -3.05
CA HIS A 358 -18.55 -9.05 -3.76
C HIS A 358 -18.14 -10.50 -4.06
N ASN A 359 -16.91 -10.72 -4.52
CA ASN A 359 -16.36 -12.06 -4.74
C ASN A 359 -16.36 -12.89 -3.45
N LEU A 360 -15.79 -12.35 -2.36
CA LEU A 360 -15.67 -13.03 -1.07
C LEU A 360 -17.03 -13.44 -0.46
N LEU A 361 -18.08 -12.66 -0.72
CA LEU A 361 -19.44 -12.93 -0.24
C LEU A 361 -20.32 -13.61 -1.30
N ASN A 362 -19.74 -13.96 -2.46
CA ASN A 362 -20.43 -14.52 -3.61
C ASN A 362 -21.68 -13.71 -4.05
N VAL A 363 -21.58 -12.38 -4.05
CA VAL A 363 -22.66 -11.47 -4.46
C VAL A 363 -22.41 -11.03 -5.90
N ARG A 364 -23.22 -11.53 -6.84
CA ARG A 364 -23.15 -11.13 -8.25
C ARG A 364 -23.89 -9.80 -8.49
N ASP A 365 -23.16 -8.76 -8.88
CA ASP A 365 -23.69 -7.49 -9.39
C ASP A 365 -23.12 -7.21 -10.78
N GLU A 366 -23.85 -7.69 -11.79
CA GLU A 366 -23.45 -7.59 -13.20
C GLU A 366 -23.48 -6.14 -13.74
N PRO A 367 -24.50 -5.30 -13.46
CA PRO A 367 -24.48 -3.88 -13.83
C PRO A 367 -23.23 -3.13 -13.33
N MET A 368 -22.80 -3.39 -12.09
CA MET A 368 -21.58 -2.81 -11.54
C MET A 368 -20.33 -3.26 -12.31
N LEU A 369 -20.21 -4.56 -12.61
CA LEU A 369 -19.06 -5.11 -13.35
C LEU A 369 -18.96 -4.54 -14.77
N LEU A 370 -20.09 -4.44 -15.48
CA LEU A 370 -20.16 -3.84 -16.81
C LEU A 370 -19.81 -2.34 -16.78
N ALA A 371 -20.25 -1.60 -15.75
CA ALA A 371 -19.88 -0.19 -15.59
C ALA A 371 -18.36 -0.02 -15.36
N VAL A 372 -17.74 -0.89 -14.56
CA VAL A 372 -16.28 -0.91 -14.38
C VAL A 372 -15.55 -1.21 -15.68
N ALA A 373 -16.01 -2.21 -16.45
CA ALA A 373 -15.42 -2.54 -17.74
C ALA A 373 -15.46 -1.36 -18.71
N ARG A 374 -16.63 -0.75 -18.89
CA ARG A 374 -16.81 0.43 -19.73
C ARG A 374 -15.92 1.60 -19.31
N TYR A 375 -15.86 1.87 -18.00
CA TYR A 375 -15.01 2.93 -17.47
C TYR A 375 -13.51 2.69 -17.74
N ILE A 376 -13.04 1.46 -17.63
CA ILE A 376 -11.65 1.11 -17.98
C ILE A 376 -11.41 1.39 -19.48
N CYS A 377 -12.34 1.01 -20.34
CA CYS A 377 -12.25 1.27 -21.78
C CYS A 377 -12.20 2.76 -22.12
N ASP A 378 -13.04 3.57 -21.47
CA ASP A 378 -13.15 5.01 -21.70
C ASP A 378 -11.94 5.82 -21.19
N ASN A 379 -11.25 5.32 -20.15
CA ASN A 379 -10.24 6.08 -19.41
C ASN A 379 -8.80 5.57 -19.56
N TYR A 380 -8.61 4.40 -20.16
CA TYR A 380 -7.29 3.84 -20.40
C TYR A 380 -7.07 3.58 -21.91
N PRO A 381 -5.98 4.11 -22.51
CA PRO A 381 -5.74 3.95 -23.93
C PRO A 381 -5.49 2.49 -24.28
N ASP A 382 -5.90 2.07 -25.47
CA ASP A 382 -5.55 0.76 -25.99
C ASP A 382 -4.06 0.77 -26.36
N MET A 383 -3.22 0.29 -25.44
CA MET A 383 -1.78 0.15 -25.66
C MET A 383 -1.49 -1.29 -26.04
N VAL A 384 -1.14 -1.54 -27.30
CA VAL A 384 -0.64 -2.85 -27.71
C VAL A 384 0.89 -2.86 -27.49
N PRO A 385 1.43 -3.60 -26.53
CA PRO A 385 2.88 -3.73 -26.39
C PRO A 385 3.44 -4.38 -27.67
N VAL A 386 4.28 -3.64 -28.40
CA VAL A 386 4.82 -4.03 -29.73
C VAL A 386 5.78 -5.22 -29.63
N ARG A 387 6.44 -5.39 -28.48
CA ARG A 387 7.24 -6.55 -28.11
C ARG A 387 7.20 -6.76 -26.59
N VAL A 388 7.05 -8.01 -26.17
CA VAL A 388 7.26 -8.42 -24.78
C VAL A 388 8.70 -8.92 -24.68
N ASP A 389 9.64 -8.00 -24.47
CA ASP A 389 11.02 -8.38 -24.17
C ASP A 389 11.09 -8.82 -22.69
N ASP A 390 11.78 -9.93 -22.38
CA ASP A 390 11.95 -10.36 -20.99
C ASP A 390 12.90 -9.41 -20.25
N ALA A 391 12.32 -8.41 -19.58
CA ALA A 391 13.05 -7.41 -18.82
C ALA A 391 13.81 -7.97 -17.60
N LEU A 392 13.66 -9.28 -17.32
CA LEU A 392 14.22 -9.98 -16.16
C LEU A 392 15.08 -11.20 -16.54
N ALA A 393 15.51 -11.29 -17.81
CA ALA A 393 16.32 -12.41 -18.29
C ALA A 393 17.59 -12.66 -17.44
N GLU A 394 18.31 -11.62 -17.04
CA GLU A 394 19.52 -11.72 -16.20
C GLU A 394 19.23 -12.32 -14.81
N ALA A 395 18.10 -11.97 -14.21
CA ALA A 395 17.69 -12.51 -12.90
C ALA A 395 17.32 -13.99 -12.99
N ARG A 396 16.73 -14.44 -14.10
CA ARG A 396 16.43 -15.86 -14.36
C ARG A 396 17.70 -16.66 -14.68
N ILE A 397 18.64 -16.09 -15.43
CA ILE A 397 19.94 -16.71 -15.70
C ILE A 397 20.73 -16.87 -14.39
N SER A 398 20.72 -15.85 -13.53
CA SER A 398 21.37 -15.92 -12.21
C SER A 398 20.75 -17.00 -11.33
N PHE A 399 19.42 -17.17 -11.38
CA PHE A 399 18.74 -18.30 -10.76
C PHE A 399 19.30 -19.61 -11.29
N ALA A 400 19.25 -19.85 -12.60
CA ALA A 400 19.70 -21.09 -13.25
C ALA A 400 21.18 -21.44 -12.97
N MET A 401 22.04 -20.44 -12.77
CA MET A 401 23.49 -20.63 -12.54
C MET A 401 23.88 -20.74 -11.05
N GLY A 402 22.96 -20.55 -10.11
CA GLY A 402 23.23 -20.69 -8.66
C GLY A 402 24.15 -19.61 -8.07
N CYS A 403 24.30 -18.46 -8.74
CA CYS A 403 25.12 -17.34 -8.27
C CYS A 403 24.34 -16.41 -7.32
N PRO A 404 24.89 -15.98 -6.17
CA PRO A 404 24.29 -14.91 -5.37
C PRO A 404 24.31 -13.58 -6.12
N GLU A 405 23.28 -12.75 -5.89
CA GLU A 405 23.05 -11.49 -6.61
C GLU A 405 24.27 -10.57 -6.65
N VAL A 406 24.55 -10.01 -7.83
CA VAL A 406 25.29 -8.74 -7.92
C VAL A 406 24.30 -7.65 -7.48
N HIS A 407 24.52 -7.05 -6.31
CA HIS A 407 23.72 -5.93 -5.83
C HIS A 407 23.74 -4.76 -6.84
N GLN A 408 22.69 -4.65 -7.66
CA GLN A 408 22.42 -3.43 -8.41
C GLN A 408 21.71 -2.45 -7.47
N HIS A 409 22.47 -1.47 -6.95
CA HIS A 409 21.88 -0.25 -6.44
C HIS A 409 21.10 0.43 -7.56
N ASN A 410 19.79 0.63 -7.33
CA ASN A 410 18.90 1.41 -8.17
C ASN A 410 19.50 2.81 -8.45
N THR A 411 20.09 2.99 -9.63
CA THR A 411 20.17 4.30 -10.29
C THR A 411 19.76 4.12 -11.74
N THR A 412 18.60 4.65 -12.09
CA THR A 412 18.22 4.93 -13.48
C THR A 412 19.26 5.88 -14.08
N LYS A 413 20.17 5.35 -14.89
CA LYS A 413 20.92 6.12 -15.87
C LYS A 413 20.55 5.64 -17.27
N THR A 414 19.67 6.40 -17.90
CA THR A 414 19.59 6.54 -19.34
C THR A 414 20.95 6.97 -19.87
N THR A 415 21.58 6.21 -20.77
CA THR A 415 22.46 6.77 -21.80
C THR A 415 22.70 5.78 -22.94
N ASN A 416 22.60 6.30 -24.16
CA ASN A 416 22.74 5.64 -25.46
C ASN A 416 24.20 5.25 -25.80
N ASN A 417 24.35 4.18 -26.60
CA ASN A 417 25.40 3.85 -27.61
C ASN A 417 26.88 4.25 -27.29
N THR A 418 27.95 3.43 -27.44
CA THR A 418 28.49 2.83 -28.69
C THR A 418 29.80 2.06 -28.39
N LYS A 419 29.97 0.85 -28.96
CA LYS A 419 31.17 0.11 -29.47
C LYS A 419 32.56 0.02 -28.76
N GLN A 420 33.07 -1.22 -28.85
CA GLN A 420 34.46 -1.76 -29.07
C GLN A 420 35.39 -2.00 -27.86
N ILE A 421 35.67 -3.27 -27.51
CA ILE A 421 36.83 -4.15 -27.87
C ILE A 421 38.13 -3.77 -27.10
N ASP A 422 38.55 -4.55 -26.09
CA ASP A 422 39.58 -5.61 -26.16
C ASP A 422 40.20 -6.02 -24.79
N SER A 423 40.32 -7.34 -24.63
CA SER A 423 41.31 -8.18 -23.90
C SER A 423 42.15 -7.73 -22.68
N ASN A 424 42.16 -8.64 -21.69
CA ASN A 424 43.32 -9.28 -21.01
C ASN A 424 43.95 -8.75 -19.70
N LYS A 425 44.20 -9.75 -18.80
CA LYS A 425 45.15 -9.90 -17.66
C LYS A 425 44.71 -9.39 -16.29
N GLU A 426 44.45 -10.26 -15.32
CA GLU A 426 45.35 -11.10 -14.47
C GLU A 426 45.79 -10.39 -13.17
N ASN A 427 45.34 -11.01 -12.07
CA ASN A 427 46.01 -11.22 -10.78
C ASN A 427 46.11 -10.17 -9.67
N GLU A 428 45.85 -10.73 -8.48
CA GLU A 428 46.37 -10.45 -7.13
C GLU A 428 45.73 -9.35 -6.28
N TYR A 429 44.88 -9.84 -5.36
CA TYR A 429 44.47 -9.19 -4.13
C TYR A 429 45.66 -9.04 -3.17
N THR A 430 46.02 -7.80 -2.85
CA THR A 430 46.64 -7.46 -1.57
C THR A 430 45.77 -6.47 -0.81
N ASP A 431 45.52 -6.89 0.42
CA ASP A 431 44.93 -6.22 1.57
C ASP A 431 45.35 -4.75 1.74
N SER A 432 44.37 -3.86 1.93
CA SER A 432 44.39 -2.69 2.81
C SER A 432 43.26 -1.72 2.44
N SER A 433 42.27 -1.63 3.31
CA SER A 433 41.28 -0.56 3.31
C SER A 433 41.96 0.80 3.51
N PRO A 434 41.54 1.84 2.77
CA PRO A 434 41.48 3.17 3.34
C PRO A 434 40.03 3.66 3.38
N VAL A 435 39.69 4.12 4.58
CA VAL A 435 38.60 5.02 4.91
C VAL A 435 38.43 6.09 3.82
N SER A 436 37.26 6.13 3.17
CA SER A 436 36.87 7.24 2.29
C SER A 436 35.96 8.21 3.05
N GLU A 437 36.58 9.21 3.66
CA GLU A 437 35.93 10.40 4.22
C GLU A 437 35.52 11.43 3.15
N ASP A 438 35.61 11.11 1.85
CA ASP A 438 35.45 12.06 0.74
C ASP A 438 34.25 11.77 -0.23
N GLU A 439 33.17 11.12 0.22
CA GLU A 439 31.85 11.18 -0.48
C GLU A 439 30.99 12.34 0.04
N ASP A 440 31.65 13.47 0.07
CA ASP A 440 31.20 14.79 0.44
C ASP A 440 30.04 15.31 -0.43
N ILE A 441 29.09 16.00 0.23
CA ILE A 441 28.53 17.28 -0.21
C ILE A 441 27.50 17.30 -1.39
N MET A 442 27.23 16.21 -2.10
CA MET A 442 26.39 16.26 -3.33
C MET A 442 24.84 16.15 -3.21
N HIS A 443 24.22 15.87 -2.06
CA HIS A 443 22.77 15.52 -2.07
C HIS A 443 21.81 16.24 -1.10
N ILE A 444 22.12 17.47 -0.66
CA ILE A 444 21.17 18.30 0.12
C ILE A 444 19.83 18.54 -0.62
N ASN A 445 19.82 18.48 -1.97
CA ASN A 445 18.65 18.80 -2.80
C ASN A 445 17.84 17.59 -3.31
N HIS A 446 18.21 16.34 -2.97
CA HIS A 446 17.52 15.17 -3.50
C HIS A 446 16.24 14.88 -2.68
N LEU A 447 15.09 15.37 -3.16
CA LEU A 447 13.79 15.01 -2.62
C LEU A 447 13.28 13.76 -3.33
N GLU A 448 13.38 12.62 -2.65
CA GLU A 448 12.72 11.40 -3.07
C GLU A 448 11.22 11.55 -2.85
N VAL A 449 10.48 11.33 -3.91
CA VAL A 449 9.03 11.20 -3.83
C VAL A 449 8.76 9.72 -3.73
N PHE A 450 8.54 9.23 -2.50
CA PHE A 450 7.78 8.00 -2.38
C PHE A 450 6.39 8.28 -2.93
N SER A 451 5.77 7.28 -3.55
CA SER A 451 4.33 7.38 -3.80
C SER A 451 3.71 7.80 -2.46
N ALA A 452 3.15 9.02 -2.38
CA ALA A 452 2.41 9.49 -1.19
C ALA A 452 1.18 8.65 -0.91
N ASP A 453 0.99 7.67 -1.78
CA ASP A 453 -0.18 6.92 -1.97
C ASP A 453 0.19 5.45 -2.26
N PRO A 454 0.82 4.77 -1.29
CA PRO A 454 0.99 3.32 -1.36
C PRO A 454 -0.37 2.58 -1.43
N PHE A 455 -1.49 3.31 -1.34
CA PHE A 455 -2.86 2.83 -1.44
C PHE A 455 -3.64 3.35 -2.67
N GLY A 456 -3.01 4.02 -3.64
CA GLY A 456 -3.61 4.53 -4.89
C GLY A 456 -4.81 5.52 -4.78
N THR A 457 -5.07 6.17 -3.65
CA THR A 457 -5.97 7.32 -3.42
C THR A 457 -5.94 8.49 -4.42
N CYS A 458 -4.92 8.65 -5.28
CA CYS A 458 -4.81 9.75 -6.23
C CYS A 458 -5.87 9.61 -7.34
N ARG A 459 -6.93 10.41 -7.23
CA ARG A 459 -8.08 10.42 -8.14
C ARG A 459 -7.72 11.07 -9.46
N GLY A 460 -8.21 10.51 -10.56
CA GLY A 460 -8.04 11.09 -11.90
C GLY A 460 -8.13 10.06 -13.02
N ASN A 461 -8.85 10.46 -14.07
CA ASN A 461 -9.29 9.61 -15.16
C ASN A 461 -8.12 9.01 -15.98
N LYS A 462 -7.08 9.80 -16.30
CA LYS A 462 -6.09 9.44 -17.34
C LYS A 462 -5.03 8.38 -16.96
N GLN A 463 -5.07 7.81 -15.75
CA GLN A 463 -4.07 6.85 -15.25
C GLN A 463 -4.68 5.82 -14.28
N PHE A 464 -5.96 5.48 -14.45
CA PHE A 464 -6.71 4.67 -13.48
C PHE A 464 -6.00 3.35 -13.13
N LEU A 465 -5.65 2.53 -14.14
CA LEU A 465 -4.97 1.24 -13.92
C LEU A 465 -3.50 1.39 -13.47
N GLN A 466 -2.77 2.38 -14.00
CA GLN A 466 -1.37 2.67 -13.64
C GLN A 466 -1.19 2.96 -12.14
N ARG A 467 -2.21 3.54 -11.50
CA ARG A 467 -2.21 3.85 -10.06
C ARG A 467 -2.69 2.69 -9.19
N GLY A 468 -3.19 1.62 -9.80
CA GLY A 468 -3.60 0.41 -9.10
C GLY A 468 -2.40 -0.39 -8.60
N LEU A 469 -2.55 -1.06 -7.46
CA LEU A 469 -1.58 -2.06 -7.00
C LEU A 469 -1.78 -3.34 -7.80
N MET A 470 -0.73 -4.17 -7.93
CA MET A 470 -0.79 -5.41 -8.72
C MET A 470 -1.93 -6.35 -8.27
N HIS A 471 -2.17 -6.49 -6.96
CA HIS A 471 -3.28 -7.28 -6.46
C HIS A 471 -4.66 -6.69 -6.78
N SER A 472 -4.76 -5.37 -6.98
CA SER A 472 -6.02 -4.71 -7.35
C SER A 472 -6.39 -5.01 -8.80
N LEU A 473 -5.40 -5.03 -9.70
CA LEU A 473 -5.57 -5.51 -11.07
C LEU A 473 -6.03 -6.97 -11.09
N LEU A 474 -5.38 -7.83 -10.29
CA LEU A 474 -5.80 -9.22 -10.13
C LEU A 474 -7.26 -9.35 -9.65
N TRP A 475 -7.67 -8.59 -8.63
CA TRP A 475 -9.04 -8.68 -8.11
C TRP A 475 -10.09 -8.24 -9.13
N ILE A 476 -9.78 -7.26 -9.99
CA ILE A 476 -10.66 -6.88 -11.11
C ILE A 476 -10.87 -8.07 -12.05
N VAL A 477 -9.79 -8.72 -12.51
CA VAL A 477 -9.88 -9.88 -13.41
C VAL A 477 -10.62 -11.05 -12.74
N GLN A 478 -10.30 -11.33 -11.47
CA GLN A 478 -10.97 -12.38 -10.69
C GLN A 478 -12.48 -12.15 -10.56
N SER A 479 -12.94 -10.91 -10.44
CA SER A 479 -14.37 -10.61 -10.35
C SER A 479 -15.14 -10.95 -11.61
N PHE A 480 -14.57 -10.68 -12.80
CA PHE A 480 -15.18 -11.11 -14.06
C PHE A 480 -15.20 -12.64 -14.17
N ALA A 481 -14.08 -13.29 -13.84
CA ALA A 481 -13.95 -14.75 -13.90
C ALA A 481 -14.91 -15.48 -12.94
N MET A 482 -14.96 -15.06 -11.68
CA MET A 482 -15.75 -15.71 -10.63
C MET A 482 -17.25 -15.63 -10.91
N HIS A 483 -17.73 -14.49 -11.41
CA HIS A 483 -19.14 -14.29 -11.71
C HIS A 483 -19.54 -14.65 -13.15
N SER A 484 -18.58 -15.14 -13.95
CA SER A 484 -18.77 -15.50 -15.37
C SER A 484 -19.42 -14.37 -16.18
N VAL A 485 -19.02 -13.13 -15.92
CA VAL A 485 -19.52 -11.95 -16.64
C VAL A 485 -18.60 -11.70 -17.83
N TRP A 486 -19.15 -11.85 -19.04
CA TRP A 486 -18.42 -11.69 -20.30
C TRP A 486 -19.25 -10.92 -21.32
N ASN A 487 -18.60 -10.02 -22.07
CA ASN A 487 -19.10 -9.52 -23.33
C ASN A 487 -17.92 -9.20 -24.28
N ASP A 488 -18.16 -9.31 -25.59
CA ASP A 488 -17.10 -9.13 -26.60
C ASP A 488 -16.70 -7.66 -26.83
N GLY A 489 -17.44 -6.72 -26.24
CA GLY A 489 -17.16 -5.29 -26.27
C GLY A 489 -16.34 -4.83 -25.06
N ASP A 490 -17.02 -4.25 -24.08
CA ASP A 490 -16.40 -3.56 -22.95
C ASP A 490 -15.55 -4.46 -22.04
N VAL A 491 -16.01 -5.66 -21.70
CA VAL A 491 -15.33 -6.60 -20.80
C VAL A 491 -14.06 -7.12 -21.44
N LYS A 492 -14.14 -7.61 -22.68
CA LYS A 492 -12.95 -7.99 -23.46
C LYS A 492 -11.95 -6.82 -23.56
N GLY A 493 -12.44 -5.62 -23.90
CA GLY A 493 -11.62 -4.41 -23.99
C GLY A 493 -10.96 -4.00 -22.68
N ALA A 494 -11.66 -4.16 -21.55
CA ALA A 494 -11.15 -3.87 -20.22
C ALA A 494 -10.09 -4.90 -19.79
N LEU A 495 -10.35 -6.19 -20.01
CA LEU A 495 -9.40 -7.27 -19.69
C LEU A 495 -8.11 -7.16 -20.50
N GLN A 496 -8.21 -6.73 -21.77
CA GLN A 496 -7.04 -6.41 -22.59
C GLN A 496 -6.20 -5.29 -21.96
N ARG A 497 -6.84 -4.18 -21.54
CA ARG A 497 -6.15 -3.03 -20.92
C ARG A 497 -5.51 -3.38 -19.58
N VAL A 498 -6.19 -4.17 -18.75
CA VAL A 498 -5.62 -4.70 -17.51
C VAL A 498 -4.41 -5.60 -17.81
N ALA A 499 -4.52 -6.49 -18.80
CA ALA A 499 -3.41 -7.35 -19.21
C ALA A 499 -2.19 -6.54 -19.68
N ASN A 500 -2.41 -5.51 -20.52
CA ASN A 500 -1.34 -4.64 -21.00
C ASN A 500 -0.61 -3.95 -19.84
N GLU A 501 -1.35 -3.45 -18.84
CA GLU A 501 -0.77 -2.83 -17.64
C GLU A 501 0.05 -3.84 -16.81
N VAL A 502 -0.44 -5.08 -16.68
CA VAL A 502 0.30 -6.16 -16.00
C VAL A 502 1.60 -6.48 -16.71
N VAL A 503 1.59 -6.55 -18.04
CA VAL A 503 2.80 -6.79 -18.86
C VAL A 503 3.84 -5.68 -18.65
N CYS A 504 3.42 -4.40 -18.64
CA CYS A 504 4.32 -3.27 -18.37
C CYS A 504 4.96 -3.32 -16.96
N ARG A 505 4.36 -4.07 -16.03
CA ARG A 505 4.76 -4.15 -14.62
C ARG A 505 5.25 -5.55 -14.23
N GLN A 506 5.86 -6.27 -15.16
CA GLN A 506 6.41 -7.61 -14.97
C GLN A 506 7.23 -7.76 -13.67
N ARG A 507 8.01 -6.73 -13.30
CA ARG A 507 8.86 -6.74 -12.10
C ARG A 507 8.06 -6.92 -10.79
N GLU A 508 6.80 -6.49 -10.75
CA GLU A 508 5.93 -6.55 -9.58
C GLU A 508 5.15 -7.87 -9.44
N LEU A 509 5.24 -8.77 -10.43
CA LEU A 509 4.56 -10.07 -10.39
C LEU A 509 5.12 -10.92 -9.26
N THR A 510 4.27 -11.54 -8.46
CA THR A 510 4.65 -12.55 -7.46
C THR A 510 4.12 -13.92 -7.86
N PRO A 511 4.64 -15.05 -7.33
CA PRO A 511 4.14 -16.40 -7.64
C PRO A 511 2.62 -16.51 -7.52
N LEU A 512 2.07 -15.97 -6.44
CA LEU A 512 0.64 -15.86 -6.18
C LEU A 512 -0.12 -15.10 -7.29
N VAL A 513 0.37 -13.92 -7.70
CA VAL A 513 -0.29 -13.12 -8.74
C VAL A 513 -0.26 -13.86 -10.08
N VAL A 514 0.88 -14.49 -10.42
CA VAL A 514 1.04 -15.24 -11.67
C VAL A 514 0.04 -16.38 -11.75
N SER A 515 0.01 -17.26 -10.74
CA SER A 515 -0.89 -18.42 -10.72
C SER A 515 -2.36 -18.01 -10.77
N HIS A 516 -2.75 -16.97 -10.03
CA HIS A 516 -4.14 -16.54 -9.98
C HIS A 516 -4.57 -15.77 -11.23
N LEU A 517 -3.67 -15.03 -11.91
CA LEU A 517 -3.99 -14.43 -13.21
C LEU A 517 -4.17 -15.51 -14.28
N LEU A 518 -3.25 -16.48 -14.35
CA LEU A 518 -3.37 -17.64 -15.25
C LEU A 518 -4.73 -18.32 -15.08
N TYR A 519 -5.11 -18.61 -13.83
CA TYR A 519 -6.38 -19.26 -13.51
C TYR A 519 -7.60 -18.40 -13.85
N ALA A 520 -7.57 -17.09 -13.54
CA ALA A 520 -8.71 -16.21 -13.82
C ALA A 520 -8.95 -16.05 -15.33
N TYR A 521 -7.88 -15.93 -16.13
CA TYR A 521 -7.99 -15.84 -17.59
C TYR A 521 -8.41 -17.16 -18.22
N SER A 522 -7.94 -18.31 -17.72
CA SER A 522 -8.37 -19.62 -18.22
C SER A 522 -9.85 -19.87 -17.95
N LYS A 523 -10.36 -19.45 -16.78
CA LYS A 523 -11.80 -19.52 -16.46
C LYS A 523 -12.68 -18.69 -17.38
N LEU A 524 -12.17 -17.55 -17.87
CA LEU A 524 -12.86 -16.72 -18.86
C LEU A 524 -12.69 -17.24 -20.29
N ASN A 525 -11.88 -18.30 -20.50
CA ASN A 525 -11.43 -18.74 -21.82
C ASN A 525 -10.87 -17.59 -22.67
N TYR A 526 -10.20 -16.63 -22.01
CA TYR A 526 -9.62 -15.47 -22.67
C TYR A 526 -8.11 -15.63 -22.82
N ARG A 527 -7.65 -15.57 -24.07
CA ARG A 527 -6.25 -15.73 -24.42
C ARG A 527 -5.70 -14.43 -24.99
N LEU A 528 -4.66 -13.90 -24.32
CA LEU A 528 -3.79 -12.86 -24.86
C LEU A 528 -2.37 -13.40 -24.90
N ASP A 529 -1.86 -13.67 -26.10
CA ASP A 529 -0.60 -14.41 -26.28
C ASP A 529 0.57 -13.76 -25.51
N GLY A 530 0.75 -12.44 -25.61
CA GLY A 530 1.85 -11.76 -24.91
C GLY A 530 1.78 -11.83 -23.38
N LEU A 531 0.59 -11.81 -22.78
CA LEU A 531 0.43 -11.99 -21.33
C LEU A 531 0.62 -13.47 -20.96
N LEU A 532 0.04 -14.38 -21.74
CA LEU A 532 0.11 -15.81 -21.47
C LEU A 532 1.56 -16.32 -21.52
N GLU A 533 2.32 -15.90 -22.54
CA GLU A 533 3.75 -16.19 -22.67
C GLU A 533 4.54 -15.67 -21.46
N LEU A 534 4.26 -14.43 -21.03
CA LEU A 534 4.90 -13.83 -19.86
C LEU A 534 4.62 -14.60 -18.57
N LEU A 535 3.35 -14.95 -18.32
CA LEU A 535 2.95 -15.66 -17.10
C LEU A 535 3.48 -17.10 -17.09
N ILE A 536 3.47 -17.79 -18.23
CA ILE A 536 4.08 -19.11 -18.37
C ILE A 536 5.60 -19.03 -18.18
N LEU A 537 6.26 -17.98 -18.66
CA LEU A 537 7.69 -17.79 -18.45
C LEU A 537 8.05 -17.68 -16.96
N GLU A 538 7.24 -16.98 -16.17
CA GLU A 538 7.44 -16.89 -14.70
C GLU A 538 7.28 -18.24 -13.99
N VAL A 539 6.43 -19.13 -14.50
CA VAL A 539 6.30 -20.50 -13.97
C VAL A 539 7.44 -21.38 -14.49
N ARG A 540 7.74 -21.31 -15.79
CA ARG A 540 8.72 -22.18 -16.45
C ARG A 540 10.15 -21.94 -15.95
N ASP A 541 10.53 -20.68 -15.82
CA ASP A 541 11.88 -20.25 -15.44
C ASP A 541 11.75 -19.13 -14.39
N PRO A 542 11.51 -19.46 -13.10
CA PRO A 542 11.26 -18.46 -12.06
C PRO A 542 12.52 -17.65 -11.72
N ARG A 543 12.30 -16.49 -11.09
CA ARG A 543 13.38 -15.63 -10.57
C ARG A 543 14.02 -16.21 -9.30
N VAL A 544 15.15 -15.64 -8.89
CA VAL A 544 15.78 -15.94 -7.59
C VAL A 544 14.77 -15.70 -6.46
N ASP A 545 14.64 -16.70 -5.57
CA ASP A 545 13.73 -16.73 -4.41
C ASP A 545 12.22 -16.77 -4.73
N TYR A 546 11.84 -17.05 -5.99
CA TYR A 546 10.44 -17.29 -6.36
C TYR A 546 10.08 -18.75 -6.11
N VAL A 547 9.40 -18.99 -4.99
CA VAL A 547 8.88 -20.32 -4.61
C VAL A 547 7.35 -20.28 -4.70
N PHE A 548 6.78 -21.27 -5.38
CA PHE A 548 5.33 -21.44 -5.51
C PHE A 548 4.82 -22.40 -4.43
N GLU A 549 3.74 -22.01 -3.75
CA GLU A 549 3.05 -22.88 -2.79
C GLU A 549 2.16 -23.91 -3.52
N GLN A 550 1.76 -24.99 -2.84
CA GLN A 550 0.96 -26.08 -3.44
C GLN A 550 -0.35 -25.59 -4.08
N ASP A 551 -1.06 -24.65 -3.46
CA ASP A 551 -2.30 -24.11 -4.02
C ASP A 551 -2.03 -23.25 -5.27
N GLN A 552 -0.90 -22.56 -5.30
CA GLN A 552 -0.46 -21.75 -6.44
C GLN A 552 -0.05 -22.64 -7.62
N LEU A 553 0.63 -23.76 -7.34
CA LEU A 553 0.99 -24.77 -8.34
C LEU A 553 -0.24 -25.48 -8.91
N ARG A 554 -1.20 -25.84 -8.05
CA ARG A 554 -2.48 -26.42 -8.46
C ARG A 554 -3.24 -25.48 -9.40
N ALA A 555 -3.37 -24.20 -9.03
CA ALA A 555 -4.03 -23.19 -9.85
C ALA A 555 -3.34 -23.00 -11.21
N ALA A 556 -2.00 -22.94 -11.23
CA ALA A 556 -1.23 -22.83 -12.46
C ALA A 556 -1.38 -24.07 -13.36
N PHE A 557 -1.32 -25.28 -12.79
CA PHE A 557 -1.48 -26.54 -13.52
C PHE A 557 -2.82 -26.59 -14.26
N HIS A 558 -3.93 -26.37 -13.55
CA HIS A 558 -5.26 -26.38 -14.17
C HIS A 558 -5.41 -25.28 -15.22
N ALA A 559 -4.82 -24.11 -15.01
CA ALA A 559 -4.86 -23.03 -15.99
C ALA A 559 -4.12 -23.38 -17.28
N ILE A 560 -2.91 -23.95 -17.17
CA ILE A 560 -2.07 -24.33 -18.31
C ILE A 560 -2.75 -25.45 -19.13
N VAL A 561 -3.31 -26.45 -18.47
CA VAL A 561 -4.11 -27.50 -19.12
C VAL A 561 -5.32 -26.90 -19.85
N ALA A 562 -6.03 -25.96 -19.22
CA ALA A 562 -7.20 -25.31 -19.82
C ALA A 562 -6.85 -24.47 -21.07
N PHE A 563 -5.63 -23.94 -21.15
CA PHE A 563 -5.12 -23.28 -22.37
C PHE A 563 -4.63 -24.26 -23.45
N GLY A 564 -4.67 -25.58 -23.20
CA GLY A 564 -4.20 -26.60 -24.12
C GLY A 564 -2.67 -26.67 -24.21
N ILE A 565 -1.96 -26.22 -23.18
CA ILE A 565 -0.51 -26.24 -23.10
C ILE A 565 -0.09 -27.41 -22.23
N ASP A 566 0.96 -28.13 -22.64
CA ASP A 566 1.51 -29.23 -21.86
C ASP A 566 2.12 -28.72 -20.54
N PRO A 567 1.65 -29.16 -19.36
CA PRO A 567 2.19 -28.72 -18.07
C PRO A 567 3.68 -29.05 -17.89
N ALA A 568 4.16 -30.16 -18.45
CA ALA A 568 5.57 -30.54 -18.33
C ALA A 568 6.48 -29.54 -19.06
N SER A 569 6.04 -28.97 -20.18
CA SER A 569 6.74 -27.87 -20.88
C SER A 569 6.93 -26.59 -20.03
N ALA A 570 6.06 -26.38 -19.04
CA ALA A 570 6.14 -25.29 -18.07
C ALA A 570 6.82 -25.71 -16.75
N GLY A 571 7.30 -26.96 -16.64
CA GLY A 571 7.95 -27.48 -15.45
C GLY A 571 7.00 -27.91 -14.33
N LEU A 572 5.73 -28.15 -14.63
CA LEU A 572 4.73 -28.59 -13.64
C LEU A 572 4.38 -30.07 -13.81
N TYR A 573 4.42 -30.80 -12.70
CA TYR A 573 4.15 -32.23 -12.65
C TYR A 573 3.11 -32.52 -11.56
N LYS A 574 2.22 -33.49 -11.81
CA LYS A 574 1.17 -33.90 -10.87
C LYS A 574 1.43 -35.34 -10.45
N TYR A 575 1.56 -35.58 -9.13
CA TYR A 575 1.85 -36.90 -8.58
C TYR A 575 0.90 -37.28 -7.44
N PRO A 576 0.52 -38.56 -7.32
CA PRO A 576 -0.03 -39.08 -6.06
C PRO A 576 0.99 -38.94 -4.92
N THR A 577 0.59 -38.33 -3.80
CA THR A 577 1.46 -38.05 -2.65
C THR A 577 2.14 -39.31 -2.10
N LEU A 578 1.45 -40.45 -2.12
CA LEU A 578 2.00 -41.74 -1.68
C LEU A 578 3.10 -42.26 -2.62
N GLU A 579 2.93 -42.09 -3.94
CA GLU A 579 3.93 -42.52 -4.92
C GLU A 579 5.15 -41.63 -4.88
N LEU A 580 4.95 -40.32 -4.72
CA LEU A 580 6.05 -39.37 -4.54
C LEU A 580 6.87 -39.71 -3.28
N LYS A 581 6.21 -40.04 -2.15
CA LYS A 581 6.90 -40.50 -0.94
C LYS A 581 7.71 -41.78 -1.16
N ARG A 582 7.14 -42.77 -1.85
CA ARG A 582 7.85 -44.01 -2.20
C ARG A 582 9.05 -43.75 -3.11
N LEU A 583 8.91 -42.83 -4.07
CA LEU A 583 9.98 -42.41 -4.96
C LEU A 583 11.13 -41.76 -4.18
N MET A 584 10.80 -40.87 -3.23
CA MET A 584 11.78 -40.26 -2.32
C MET A 584 12.49 -41.30 -1.45
N GLU A 585 11.76 -42.26 -0.88
CA GLU A 585 12.32 -43.36 -0.08
C GLU A 585 13.25 -44.25 -0.92
N MET A 586 12.86 -44.60 -2.15
CA MET A 586 13.63 -45.44 -3.06
C MET A 586 14.99 -44.81 -3.43
N HIS A 587 15.02 -43.49 -3.60
CA HIS A 587 16.23 -42.73 -3.90
C HIS A 587 16.93 -42.17 -2.65
N ARG A 588 16.61 -42.67 -1.43
CA ARG A 588 17.23 -42.23 -0.15
C ARG A 588 17.15 -40.71 0.08
N ASN A 589 16.09 -40.06 -0.38
CA ASN A 589 15.89 -38.62 -0.36
C ASN A 589 16.96 -37.82 -1.15
N ASP A 590 17.63 -38.46 -2.12
CA ASP A 590 18.44 -37.73 -3.08
C ASP A 590 17.52 -37.02 -4.08
N VAL A 591 17.42 -35.70 -3.92
CA VAL A 591 16.54 -34.84 -4.71
C VAL A 591 16.87 -34.93 -6.21
N MET A 592 18.14 -35.17 -6.57
CA MET A 592 18.57 -35.19 -7.97
C MET A 592 18.07 -36.42 -8.71
N ASP A 593 18.15 -37.60 -8.07
CA ASP A 593 17.67 -38.84 -8.67
C ASP A 593 16.14 -38.90 -8.70
N VAL A 594 15.47 -38.34 -7.68
CA VAL A 594 14.00 -38.16 -7.68
C VAL A 594 13.56 -37.26 -8.83
N VAL A 595 14.21 -36.12 -9.05
CA VAL A 595 13.89 -35.20 -10.15
C VAL A 595 14.15 -35.86 -11.51
N ARG A 596 15.25 -36.61 -11.66
CA ARG A 596 15.53 -37.36 -12.90
C ARG A 596 14.43 -38.38 -13.18
N ALA A 597 14.04 -39.16 -12.18
CA ALA A 597 12.95 -40.13 -12.31
C ALA A 597 11.62 -39.46 -12.67
N ILE A 598 11.33 -38.27 -12.13
CA ILE A 598 10.12 -37.50 -12.45
C ILE A 598 10.11 -37.05 -13.91
N ILE A 599 11.24 -36.55 -14.43
CA ILE A 599 11.34 -36.08 -15.81
C ILE A 599 11.26 -37.25 -16.81
N GLU A 600 11.80 -38.42 -16.46
CA GLU A 600 11.84 -39.60 -17.33
C GLU A 600 10.53 -40.42 -17.32
N THR A 601 9.64 -40.19 -16.35
CA THR A 601 8.33 -40.85 -16.30
C THR A 601 7.39 -40.25 -17.34
N ASP A 602 6.75 -41.08 -18.17
CA ASP A 602 5.76 -40.64 -19.15
C ASP A 602 4.47 -40.23 -18.43
N HIS A 603 4.07 -38.96 -18.55
CA HIS A 603 2.96 -38.38 -17.81
C HIS A 603 1.68 -38.44 -18.64
N ASP A 604 0.69 -39.23 -18.21
CA ASP A 604 -0.66 -39.20 -18.79
C ASP A 604 -1.40 -37.90 -18.37
N VAL A 605 -1.41 -36.90 -19.25
CA VAL A 605 -1.86 -35.52 -18.98
C VAL A 605 -3.38 -35.38 -18.76
N THR A 606 -4.19 -36.43 -18.99
CA THR A 606 -5.65 -36.26 -19.20
C THR A 606 -6.60 -37.00 -18.24
N SER A 607 -6.14 -37.73 -17.23
CA SER A 607 -7.07 -38.43 -16.31
C SER A 607 -7.51 -37.53 -15.14
N GLY A 608 -8.74 -36.99 -15.22
CA GLY A 608 -9.45 -36.41 -14.07
C GLY A 608 -9.77 -34.93 -14.11
N VAL A 609 -10.05 -34.33 -15.28
CA VAL A 609 -10.59 -32.96 -15.37
C VAL A 609 -12.12 -33.02 -15.32
N GLU A 610 -12.71 -33.39 -14.18
CA GLU A 610 -14.11 -33.04 -13.90
C GLU A 610 -14.16 -31.69 -13.20
N GLY A 611 -15.13 -30.85 -13.58
CA GLY A 611 -15.18 -29.43 -13.26
C GLY A 611 -15.16 -29.11 -11.77
N VAL A 612 -13.97 -28.94 -11.21
CA VAL A 612 -13.80 -28.43 -9.85
C VAL A 612 -14.04 -26.92 -9.90
N ALA A 613 -15.13 -26.49 -9.26
CA ALA A 613 -15.27 -25.13 -8.78
C ALA A 613 -14.25 -24.94 -7.65
N LEU A 614 -12.99 -24.65 -7.98
CA LEU A 614 -12.08 -24.13 -6.98
C LEU A 614 -12.63 -22.78 -6.56
N GLU A 615 -13.09 -22.69 -5.32
CA GLU A 615 -13.20 -21.41 -4.65
C GLU A 615 -11.82 -20.77 -4.77
N ILE A 616 -11.76 -19.57 -5.36
CA ILE A 616 -10.54 -18.78 -5.37
C ILE A 616 -10.30 -18.41 -3.92
N ASP A 617 -9.61 -19.28 -3.19
CA ASP A 617 -9.31 -19.00 -1.79
C ASP A 617 -8.41 -17.78 -1.79
N VAL A 618 -8.93 -16.75 -1.16
CA VAL A 618 -8.37 -15.41 -1.23
C VAL A 618 -7.17 -15.46 -0.32
N PRO A 619 -5.95 -15.16 -0.80
CA PRO A 619 -4.72 -15.38 -0.05
C PRO A 619 -4.55 -14.47 1.20
N PHE A 620 -5.63 -13.81 1.65
CA PHE A 620 -5.69 -13.06 2.90
C PHE A 620 -6.82 -13.49 3.84
N SER A 621 -7.64 -14.50 3.50
CA SER A 621 -8.44 -15.23 4.49
C SER A 621 -7.64 -16.44 4.95
N LYS A 622 -6.72 -16.24 5.90
CA LYS A 622 -6.53 -17.32 6.87
C LYS A 622 -7.92 -17.60 7.43
N ASN A 623 -8.49 -18.76 7.12
CA ASN A 623 -9.74 -19.23 7.69
C ASN A 623 -9.59 -19.25 9.21
N THR A 624 -9.96 -18.15 9.88
CA THR A 624 -10.05 -18.07 11.33
C THR A 624 -11.43 -18.50 11.80
N HIS A 625 -11.98 -19.54 11.17
CA HIS A 625 -13.07 -20.30 11.74
C HIS A 625 -12.56 -21.69 12.07
N GLY A 626 -12.36 -21.92 13.37
CA GLY A 626 -12.52 -23.24 13.95
C GLY A 626 -13.96 -23.69 13.73
N SER A 627 -14.22 -24.21 12.54
CA SER A 627 -15.32 -25.12 12.27
C SER A 627 -14.68 -26.33 11.61
N ASN A 628 -14.38 -27.32 12.45
CA ASN A 628 -14.38 -28.71 12.00
C ASN A 628 -15.71 -28.94 11.27
N ASP A 629 -15.66 -29.67 10.16
CA ASP A 629 -16.74 -30.01 9.23
C ASP A 629 -16.97 -29.03 8.06
N VAL A 630 -15.97 -28.94 7.19
CA VAL A 630 -16.22 -28.90 5.74
C VAL A 630 -15.82 -30.27 5.21
N SER A 631 -16.81 -31.11 4.97
CA SER A 631 -16.62 -32.41 4.30
C SER A 631 -16.15 -32.16 2.87
N PHE A 632 -14.85 -32.36 2.64
CA PHE A 632 -14.23 -32.37 1.32
C PHE A 632 -14.86 -33.47 0.44
N PRO A 633 -15.04 -33.25 -0.88
CA PRO A 633 -15.23 -34.37 -1.80
C PRO A 633 -13.97 -35.24 -1.71
N CYS A 634 -14.17 -36.48 -1.27
CA CYS A 634 -13.14 -37.48 -1.04
C CYS A 634 -12.48 -37.84 -2.39
N GLY A 635 -11.28 -37.30 -2.67
CA GLY A 635 -10.53 -37.65 -3.89
C GLY A 635 -9.18 -36.95 -4.08
N GLU A 636 -9.05 -35.65 -3.79
CA GLU A 636 -7.85 -34.86 -4.15
C GLU A 636 -6.86 -34.57 -3.00
N SER A 637 -7.17 -34.95 -1.75
CA SER A 637 -6.23 -34.82 -0.62
C SER A 637 -5.00 -35.75 -0.69
N ALA A 638 -4.86 -36.51 -1.78
CA ALA A 638 -3.78 -37.45 -2.04
C ALA A 638 -2.88 -37.05 -3.22
N LEU A 639 -2.96 -35.80 -3.71
CA LEU A 639 -2.17 -35.31 -4.85
C LEU A 639 -1.20 -34.19 -4.44
N THR A 640 0.02 -34.26 -4.95
CA THR A 640 1.09 -33.27 -4.77
C THR A 640 1.52 -32.73 -6.13
N TYR A 641 1.60 -31.41 -6.25
CA TYR A 641 2.08 -30.73 -7.45
C TYR A 641 3.57 -30.42 -7.27
N VAL A 642 4.40 -30.89 -8.20
CA VAL A 642 5.85 -30.74 -8.15
C VAL A 642 6.26 -29.74 -9.23
N HIS A 643 7.09 -28.77 -8.83
CA HIS A 643 7.64 -27.76 -9.72
C HIS A 643 9.12 -28.02 -9.98
N ILE A 644 9.45 -28.31 -11.24
CA ILE A 644 10.81 -28.48 -11.73
C ILE A 644 11.01 -27.50 -12.89
N PRO A 645 11.67 -26.34 -12.66
CA PRO A 645 11.86 -25.35 -13.70
C PRO A 645 12.57 -25.92 -14.94
N ALA A 646 12.20 -25.45 -16.13
CA ALA A 646 12.72 -26.01 -17.39
C ALA A 646 14.22 -25.80 -17.55
N CYS A 647 14.76 -24.67 -17.06
CA CYS A 647 16.21 -24.44 -16.99
C CYS A 647 16.94 -25.52 -16.15
N VAL A 648 16.29 -26.06 -15.12
CA VAL A 648 16.85 -27.11 -14.25
C VAL A 648 16.78 -28.46 -14.93
N ALA A 649 15.64 -28.80 -15.53
CA ALA A 649 15.49 -30.03 -16.29
C ALA A 649 16.55 -30.13 -17.41
N LYS A 650 16.83 -29.02 -18.10
CA LYS A 650 17.90 -28.92 -19.11
C LYS A 650 19.30 -29.13 -18.50
N SER A 651 19.61 -28.47 -17.39
CA SER A 651 20.92 -28.61 -16.73
C SER A 651 21.19 -30.04 -16.27
N ILE A 652 20.19 -30.72 -15.70
CA ILE A 652 20.28 -32.14 -15.29
C ILE A 652 20.55 -33.05 -16.48
N GLY A 653 19.88 -32.82 -17.62
CA GLY A 653 20.12 -33.57 -18.85
C GLY A 653 21.52 -33.39 -19.45
N THR A 654 22.19 -32.28 -19.16
CA THR A 654 23.56 -31.98 -19.65
C THR A 654 24.69 -32.43 -18.72
N GLY A 655 24.39 -32.97 -17.54
CA GLY A 655 25.41 -33.51 -16.61
C GLY A 655 26.23 -32.47 -15.83
N ASN A 656 25.81 -31.20 -15.81
CA ASN A 656 26.49 -30.15 -15.05
C ASN A 656 26.16 -30.22 -13.54
N GLY A 657 27.19 -30.10 -12.70
CA GLY A 657 27.05 -30.09 -11.24
C GLY A 657 26.33 -28.83 -10.74
N LEU A 658 25.14 -29.02 -10.17
CA LEU A 658 24.31 -27.98 -9.58
C LEU A 658 24.71 -27.80 -8.10
N GLY A 659 25.51 -26.79 -7.78
CA GLY A 659 26.03 -26.51 -6.42
C GLY A 659 24.95 -26.12 -5.38
N SER A 660 24.90 -24.83 -4.96
CA SER A 660 23.95 -24.27 -3.97
C SER A 660 22.45 -24.43 -4.33
N PHE A 661 22.17 -25.00 -5.50
CA PHE A 661 20.86 -25.21 -6.10
C PHE A 661 20.05 -26.32 -5.40
N ALA A 662 20.72 -27.33 -4.83
CA ALA A 662 20.09 -28.45 -4.13
C ALA A 662 19.38 -28.03 -2.82
N GLU A 663 19.84 -26.95 -2.16
CA GLU A 663 19.20 -26.42 -0.94
C GLU A 663 17.86 -25.74 -1.23
N ARG A 664 17.71 -25.12 -2.41
CA ARG A 664 16.46 -24.47 -2.83
C ARG A 664 15.39 -25.47 -3.25
N PHE A 665 15.81 -26.60 -3.83
CA PHE A 665 14.92 -27.68 -4.24
C PHE A 665 14.33 -28.47 -3.05
N LYS A 666 14.98 -28.44 -1.88
CA LYS A 666 14.41 -29.00 -0.64
C LYS A 666 13.07 -28.38 -0.25
N TYR A 667 12.78 -27.13 -0.64
CA TYR A 667 11.49 -26.48 -0.37
C TYR A 667 10.33 -27.04 -1.23
N ASN A 668 10.59 -27.48 -2.47
CA ASN A 668 9.55 -28.07 -3.34
C ASN A 668 9.18 -29.51 -2.94
N PHE A 669 10.04 -30.18 -2.17
CA PHE A 669 9.86 -31.57 -1.71
C PHE A 669 9.69 -31.67 -0.18
N ALA A 670 9.50 -30.56 0.53
CA ALA A 670 9.12 -30.56 1.94
C ALA A 670 7.64 -30.97 2.06
N ILE A 671 7.39 -32.29 2.07
CA ILE A 671 6.06 -32.92 2.22
C ILE A 671 5.77 -33.23 3.68
#